data_AF-A0AA37LDB5-F1
#
_entry.id   AF-A0AA37LDB5-F1
#
_cell.length_a   1.000
_cell.length_b   1.000
_cell.length_c   1.000
_cell.angle_alpha   90.00
_cell.angle_beta   90.00
_cell.angle_gamma   90.00
#
_symmetry.space_group_name_H-M   'P 1'
#
loop_
_entity.id
_entity.type
_entity.pdbx_description
1 polymer ?
#
loop_
_entity_poly.entity_id
_entity_poly.type
_entity_poly.pdbx_seq_one_letter_code
_entity_poly.pdbx_strand_id
1 'polypeptide(L)'
;MELGHPTSAPTAPHRKVPAGRDNGADVEGGYRPIESPSPLPSPQPMIVDRGWCSSPPTQPPHMASQSTSTSSQTFLPVLRDGSGSHPSSKRKSTSTSTSTSEKGRRYLSHPETRYLERYYARQNVTARRPLAMAQLNMELDPLWQDLDWAIGQMLIMGWDGTEVTPQIRSLIEDHHLGTIILTAKNLKSAQETAKLIKELQTIAHKAGHPKPLLIALDQENGGVNSLFDEDYVCQFPSAMGVAATGRVELAYEVSKATATEVGACGINFMLGPVLDVLSNARYQPIGVRATGDDPQEVSQYGIAAINGIRDAGLASCGKHFPSYGNLDFLGSSLDVPIITQTLEELSLSALVPFRNAIATGKLDAMFVGGCAISNPSMNVSHACLSNQVVDDLLREELGFDGVAISECLEMESLTHELGVQNGVVMAVEAGCDLVLLCRAYDVQLEAIKGLKLGVDNGIFTKERIYTSLKRVLRLKDTCTSWQTALNPPGISLLSKLHPSHMALSRKAYDDSITVIRDKEKLLPLSESMHKEEELLLLTPLVKPLPASSLTKSILQAKDAQGLAPTPHDKWLHREKGAIMSGEVHENLIHRASCIIIVTADANRNLYQAGFTKHVEMMCSMLRTRGQKKSVIVVAVSSPYDFAMDKSIGTYICTFDFTETAMHALVRALCGHIVPKGTLPGTLRKSKKVLKSRQHWIVEEYDRHRDAHGLEELTKAVARANIVDMGHLESMPAASFELFNQNIEEAHFVVRNSSTHALYGFAATYFVDGTGILGAIFVDPSKRNVSVGRSLHRRALRYLIGKRGVKKLQLGTTFPGVFLGIPIDEGGVKNWFANNGWDVQFPKRLTNLIINDLSGWSIPEGLLQSIQRANLSFDLIHGLENAESVLSHVGSCANPEVLELYKCALQETKACGIVRAKGPGDTLLGTIIICRPGSPLSTFVPPLLSNVDEGIGGVLAPVVHPGSQDTLVLQGLTLMGVRQNKAHKSAKTVLSWIQDDSYENVMAMGFEILQAYEELTTTPDNWSDLN
;
A
#
# COMPACT_ATOMS: atom_id res chain seq x y z
N MET A 1 52.03 43.77 -10.41
CA MET A 1 52.78 44.98 -10.01
C MET A 1 51.86 46.18 -10.10
N GLU A 2 52.34 47.36 -9.72
CA GLU A 2 51.51 48.53 -9.38
C GLU A 2 50.99 49.32 -10.58
N LEU A 3 50.26 50.39 -10.24
CA LEU A 3 49.49 51.33 -11.05
C LEU A 3 50.20 51.90 -12.30
N GLY A 4 49.42 52.14 -13.37
CA GLY A 4 49.86 52.91 -14.53
C GLY A 4 48.72 53.23 -15.52
N HIS A 5 48.38 54.51 -15.66
CA HIS A 5 47.48 55.10 -16.66
C HIS A 5 48.30 56.10 -17.53
N PRO A 6 47.85 56.62 -18.70
CA PRO A 6 46.55 56.45 -19.38
C PRO A 6 46.61 56.30 -20.94
N THR A 7 45.44 56.44 -21.59
CA THR A 7 45.16 57.04 -22.93
C THR A 7 45.33 56.30 -24.28
N SER A 8 44.36 56.60 -25.14
CA SER A 8 44.31 56.56 -26.62
C SER A 8 44.29 55.21 -27.39
N ALA A 9 43.19 55.05 -28.15
CA ALA A 9 43.02 54.17 -29.32
C ALA A 9 43.35 55.00 -30.62
N PRO A 10 43.14 54.57 -31.90
CA PRO A 10 42.27 53.47 -32.38
C PRO A 10 42.75 52.67 -33.62
N THR A 11 41.81 51.95 -34.24
CA THR A 11 41.78 51.35 -35.60
C THR A 11 42.43 49.98 -35.87
N ALA A 12 41.75 49.26 -36.78
CA ALA A 12 42.04 47.93 -37.36
C ALA A 12 41.87 48.09 -38.91
N PRO A 13 41.51 47.10 -39.78
CA PRO A 13 41.31 45.66 -39.61
C PRO A 13 41.87 44.77 -40.77
N HIS A 14 41.44 43.50 -40.81
CA HIS A 14 41.53 42.51 -41.93
C HIS A 14 42.88 41.75 -42.09
N ARG A 15 42.92 40.54 -42.68
CA ARG A 15 42.00 39.89 -43.65
C ARG A 15 41.87 38.35 -43.50
N LYS A 16 40.76 37.82 -44.07
CA LYS A 16 40.29 36.41 -44.25
C LYS A 16 41.38 35.43 -44.77
N VAL A 17 41.43 34.12 -44.40
CA VAL A 17 40.52 32.96 -44.72
C VAL A 17 40.44 32.70 -46.25
N PRO A 18 40.47 31.47 -46.83
CA PRO A 18 40.10 30.10 -46.35
C PRO A 18 41.21 29.02 -46.57
N ALA A 19 40.95 27.69 -46.74
CA ALA A 19 40.31 26.66 -45.88
C ALA A 19 40.14 25.30 -46.65
N GLY A 20 40.11 24.14 -45.95
CA GLY A 20 39.87 22.77 -46.51
C GLY A 20 41.10 21.82 -46.44
N ARG A 21 40.99 20.49 -46.57
CA ARG A 21 39.85 19.54 -46.43
C ARG A 21 40.38 18.08 -46.47
N ASP A 22 39.53 17.12 -46.09
CA ASP A 22 39.50 15.69 -46.47
C ASP A 22 40.60 14.69 -45.99
N ASN A 23 40.12 13.53 -45.48
CA ASN A 23 40.56 12.11 -45.61
C ASN A 23 42.06 11.72 -45.44
N GLY A 24 42.46 10.59 -44.83
CA GLY A 24 41.74 9.42 -44.32
C GLY A 24 42.41 8.11 -44.77
N ALA A 25 42.76 7.21 -43.83
CA ALA A 25 43.40 5.88 -44.04
C ALA A 25 44.90 5.93 -44.53
N ASP A 26 45.78 4.94 -44.31
CA ASP A 26 45.69 3.67 -43.55
C ASP A 26 47.09 3.06 -43.18
N VAL A 27 47.09 1.97 -42.39
CA VAL A 27 48.10 0.88 -42.29
C VAL A 27 49.49 1.07 -41.62
N GLU A 28 49.67 0.25 -40.56
CA GLU A 28 50.87 -0.44 -40.00
C GLU A 28 52.18 0.27 -39.52
N GLY A 29 52.70 -0.26 -38.40
CA GLY A 29 54.01 0.08 -37.81
C GLY A 29 54.11 -0.29 -36.31
N GLY A 30 54.31 -1.57 -35.98
CA GLY A 30 54.23 -2.07 -34.59
C GLY A 30 55.53 -2.06 -33.78
N TYR A 31 55.42 -2.04 -32.44
CA TYR A 31 56.50 -2.29 -31.48
C TYR A 31 56.00 -3.03 -30.22
N ARG A 32 56.91 -3.69 -29.48
CA ARG A 32 56.65 -4.42 -28.22
C ARG A 32 57.65 -3.99 -27.10
N PRO A 33 57.43 -4.38 -25.82
CA PRO A 33 57.65 -3.49 -24.68
C PRO A 33 58.88 -3.81 -23.81
N ILE A 34 59.08 -3.05 -22.72
CA ILE A 34 59.73 -3.50 -21.48
C ILE A 34 59.23 -2.70 -20.25
N GLU A 35 58.67 -3.45 -19.29
CA GLU A 35 58.74 -3.42 -17.80
C GLU A 35 58.55 -2.15 -16.93
N SER A 36 58.34 -2.44 -15.64
CA SER A 36 57.92 -1.58 -14.52
C SER A 36 58.86 -1.68 -13.31
N PRO A 37 58.86 -0.71 -12.37
CA PRO A 37 59.47 -0.86 -11.04
C PRO A 37 58.49 -1.35 -9.95
N SER A 38 59.02 -2.02 -8.92
CA SER A 38 58.27 -2.79 -7.90
C SER A 38 58.08 -2.06 -6.54
N PRO A 39 57.17 -2.51 -5.64
CA PRO A 39 56.86 -1.86 -4.37
C PRO A 39 57.53 -2.49 -3.12
N LEU A 40 57.80 -1.67 -2.09
CA LEU A 40 58.22 -2.04 -0.71
C LEU A 40 57.93 -0.87 0.27
N PRO A 41 57.87 -1.07 1.60
CA PRO A 41 57.52 -2.27 2.37
C PRO A 41 56.47 -2.02 3.48
N SER A 42 56.00 -3.09 4.14
CA SER A 42 55.13 -3.05 5.34
C SER A 42 55.92 -2.92 6.66
N PRO A 43 55.41 -2.21 7.69
CA PRO A 43 55.92 -2.31 9.06
C PRO A 43 55.32 -3.51 9.82
N GLN A 44 56.15 -4.22 10.59
CA GLN A 44 55.74 -5.32 11.49
C GLN A 44 55.54 -4.83 12.96
N PRO A 45 54.92 -5.61 13.86
CA PRO A 45 54.48 -5.13 15.17
C PRO A 45 55.59 -5.04 16.21
N MET A 46 55.43 -4.13 17.19
CA MET A 46 56.19 -4.15 18.44
C MET A 46 55.42 -4.86 19.56
N ILE A 47 56.10 -5.76 20.25
CA ILE A 47 55.65 -6.39 21.51
C ILE A 47 56.46 -5.76 22.65
N VAL A 48 55.79 -5.22 23.68
CA VAL A 48 56.43 -4.89 24.97
C VAL A 48 55.50 -5.24 26.15
N ASP A 49 55.70 -6.47 26.64
CA ASP A 49 55.68 -6.93 28.04
C ASP A 49 54.47 -6.82 29.01
N ARG A 50 54.60 -7.64 30.07
CA ARG A 50 53.66 -7.85 31.20
C ARG A 50 54.20 -7.16 32.47
N GLY A 51 53.36 -6.68 33.41
CA GLY A 51 53.92 -5.97 34.59
C GLY A 51 53.03 -5.58 35.79
N TRP A 52 52.22 -6.49 36.33
CA TRP A 52 51.85 -6.62 37.78
C TRP A 52 51.45 -5.40 38.68
N CYS A 53 50.28 -5.53 39.30
CA CYS A 53 49.94 -5.27 40.73
C CYS A 53 50.34 -3.97 41.46
N SER A 54 49.36 -3.20 41.94
CA SER A 54 49.09 -2.97 43.40
C SER A 54 47.87 -2.05 43.68
N SER A 55 47.40 -2.02 44.93
CA SER A 55 46.28 -1.20 45.47
C SER A 55 46.71 -0.58 46.82
N PRO A 56 45.93 0.26 47.54
CA PRO A 56 44.67 0.99 47.24
C PRO A 56 44.97 2.54 47.32
N PRO A 57 44.46 3.45 48.20
CA PRO A 57 43.18 3.60 48.96
C PRO A 57 42.57 5.05 49.02
N THR A 58 41.52 5.21 49.86
CA THR A 58 41.10 6.41 50.64
C THR A 58 40.27 7.58 50.05
N GLN A 59 39.28 8.02 50.86
CA GLN A 59 38.45 9.25 50.83
C GLN A 59 39.01 10.29 51.84
N PRO A 60 38.30 11.37 52.28
CA PRO A 60 37.35 12.33 51.65
C PRO A 60 37.91 13.80 51.76
N PRO A 61 37.09 14.89 51.76
CA PRO A 61 36.44 15.37 53.01
C PRO A 61 35.02 16.01 52.84
N HIS A 62 34.48 16.64 53.89
CA HIS A 62 33.06 17.07 54.07
C HIS A 62 32.79 18.58 53.89
N MET A 63 31.47 18.90 53.75
CA MET A 63 30.67 20.01 54.37
C MET A 63 29.82 20.79 53.34
N ALA A 64 28.47 20.79 53.43
CA ALA A 64 27.56 21.52 54.34
C ALA A 64 27.38 23.02 53.93
N SER A 65 26.21 23.67 54.01
CA SER A 65 24.88 23.34 54.57
C SER A 65 23.77 24.23 53.97
N GLN A 66 22.49 23.85 54.11
CA GLN A 66 21.43 24.68 54.74
C GLN A 66 20.04 24.00 54.68
N SER A 67 19.14 24.44 55.57
CA SER A 67 17.77 23.93 55.75
C SER A 67 16.82 25.06 56.10
N THR A 68 15.51 24.92 55.83
CA THR A 68 14.37 25.04 56.79
C THR A 68 13.03 24.97 56.00
N SER A 69 12.12 24.03 56.31
CA SER A 69 11.00 24.07 57.27
C SER A 69 9.74 24.80 56.74
N THR A 70 8.52 24.53 57.20
CA THR A 70 7.98 23.49 58.14
C THR A 70 7.30 22.37 57.32
N SER A 71 6.31 21.55 57.72
CA SER A 71 5.54 21.22 58.94
C SER A 71 4.93 19.81 58.72
N SER A 72 4.35 19.02 59.65
CA SER A 72 4.41 18.79 61.12
C SER A 72 3.01 18.39 61.63
N GLN A 73 2.76 17.09 61.90
CA GLN A 73 1.71 16.46 62.76
C GLN A 73 1.38 15.02 62.25
N THR A 74 1.14 13.95 63.04
CA THR A 74 1.57 13.59 64.41
C THR A 74 1.35 12.08 64.70
N PHE A 75 2.07 11.54 65.70
CA PHE A 75 1.78 10.32 66.51
C PHE A 75 1.79 8.88 65.93
N LEU A 76 2.32 7.99 66.79
CA LEU A 76 2.26 6.52 66.91
C LEU A 76 1.73 6.21 68.35
N PRO A 77 1.62 4.96 68.87
CA PRO A 77 1.59 3.57 68.31
C PRO A 77 0.35 2.75 68.81
N VAL A 78 0.33 1.39 68.73
CA VAL A 78 0.02 0.41 69.85
C VAL A 78 -0.55 -0.99 69.43
N LEU A 79 0.21 -2.06 69.79
CA LEU A 79 -0.12 -3.45 70.24
C LEU A 79 -1.07 -4.48 69.52
N ARG A 80 -0.47 -5.68 69.26
CA ARG A 80 -0.78 -7.06 69.80
C ARG A 80 -1.51 -8.19 69.03
N ASP A 81 -1.05 -9.41 69.40
CA ASP A 81 -1.61 -10.79 69.39
C ASP A 81 -2.05 -11.44 68.04
N GLY A 82 -1.94 -12.76 67.81
CA GLY A 82 -1.44 -13.89 68.63
C GLY A 82 -1.23 -15.21 67.84
N SER A 83 -0.84 -16.29 68.52
CA SER A 83 -0.59 -17.68 68.01
C SER A 83 -1.81 -18.37 67.37
N GLY A 84 -1.77 -19.52 66.65
CA GLY A 84 -0.75 -20.56 66.29
C GLY A 84 -1.50 -21.87 65.93
N SER A 85 -1.03 -22.83 65.10
CA SER A 85 -0.19 -23.96 65.54
C SER A 85 0.01 -25.10 64.50
N HIS A 86 1.13 -25.80 64.68
CA HIS A 86 1.72 -27.08 64.17
C HIS A 86 0.86 -28.39 64.11
N PRO A 87 1.39 -29.59 63.70
CA PRO A 87 2.43 -29.94 62.67
C PRO A 87 2.34 -31.37 61.98
N SER A 88 3.25 -31.65 61.01
CA SER A 88 3.93 -32.97 60.77
C SER A 88 3.14 -34.15 60.10
N SER A 89 3.70 -35.29 59.61
CA SER A 89 5.11 -35.78 59.50
C SER A 89 5.34 -36.98 58.50
N LYS A 90 6.47 -36.96 57.76
CA LYS A 90 7.46 -38.05 57.43
C LYS A 90 7.13 -39.36 56.64
N ARG A 91 8.08 -39.69 55.71
CA ARG A 91 8.70 -41.03 55.36
C ARG A 91 7.86 -42.08 54.57
N LYS A 92 8.44 -43.04 53.81
CA LYS A 92 9.71 -43.18 53.02
C LYS A 92 9.66 -44.53 52.22
N SER A 93 10.52 -44.71 51.19
CA SER A 93 10.90 -45.99 50.51
C SER A 93 9.79 -46.76 49.75
N THR A 94 10.01 -47.62 48.74
CA THR A 94 11.24 -48.11 48.04
C THR A 94 10.93 -48.42 46.56
N SER A 95 11.94 -48.80 45.75
CA SER A 95 11.85 -49.05 44.30
C SER A 95 11.68 -50.53 43.90
N THR A 96 11.00 -50.78 42.76
CA THR A 96 11.32 -51.83 41.76
C THR A 96 10.48 -51.62 40.49
N SER A 97 10.78 -52.33 39.39
CA SER A 97 10.31 -52.05 38.03
C SER A 97 9.42 -53.16 37.44
N THR A 98 8.43 -52.79 36.60
CA THR A 98 8.31 -53.19 35.16
C THR A 98 6.94 -52.86 34.53
N SER A 99 6.95 -52.61 33.21
CA SER A 99 5.88 -52.78 32.21
C SER A 99 4.44 -52.25 32.42
N THR A 100 4.09 -51.30 31.52
CA THR A 100 2.80 -51.17 30.78
C THR A 100 1.51 -50.64 31.44
N SER A 101 0.81 -49.82 30.65
CA SER A 101 -0.60 -49.37 30.77
C SER A 101 -0.97 -48.33 31.83
N GLU A 102 -0.71 -47.05 31.54
CA GLU A 102 -1.44 -45.96 32.20
C GLU A 102 -2.81 -45.71 31.55
N LYS A 103 -3.88 -45.92 32.31
CA LYS A 103 -5.22 -45.37 32.02
C LYS A 103 -5.35 -44.00 32.67
N GLY A 104 -5.21 -42.93 31.90
CA GLY A 104 -5.28 -41.56 32.42
C GLY A 104 -6.68 -41.15 32.94
N ARG A 105 -6.72 -40.60 34.16
CA ARG A 105 -7.74 -39.72 34.77
C ARG A 105 -7.11 -39.10 36.03
N ARG A 106 -7.23 -37.81 36.38
CA ARG A 106 -7.78 -36.60 35.74
C ARG A 106 -7.07 -35.41 36.41
N TYR A 107 -6.74 -34.36 35.65
CA TYR A 107 -6.61 -33.01 36.21
C TYR A 107 -7.64 -32.09 35.54
N LEU A 108 -8.01 -31.01 36.24
CA LEU A 108 -9.16 -30.17 35.91
C LEU A 108 -8.79 -29.09 34.88
N SER A 109 -9.31 -29.19 33.66
CA SER A 109 -9.21 -28.13 32.64
C SER A 109 -10.15 -26.97 32.96
N HIS A 110 -9.66 -25.73 32.88
CA HIS A 110 -10.51 -24.53 32.86
C HIS A 110 -11.36 -24.45 31.56
N PRO A 111 -12.43 -23.64 31.53
CA PRO A 111 -13.34 -23.58 30.38
C PRO A 111 -12.70 -23.06 29.08
N GLU A 112 -11.70 -22.19 29.18
CA GLU A 112 -11.15 -21.40 28.07
C GLU A 112 -10.30 -22.24 27.10
N THR A 113 -9.64 -23.31 27.57
CA THR A 113 -8.76 -24.14 26.74
C THR A 113 -9.50 -24.83 25.58
N ARG A 114 -10.81 -25.07 25.74
CA ARG A 114 -11.69 -25.61 24.68
C ARG A 114 -12.09 -24.61 23.60
N TYR A 115 -11.80 -23.32 23.79
CA TYR A 115 -12.03 -22.30 22.77
C TYR A 115 -10.88 -22.32 21.75
N LEU A 116 -9.63 -22.38 22.23
CA LEU A 116 -8.43 -22.42 21.39
C LEU A 116 -8.36 -23.68 20.51
N GLU A 117 -8.59 -24.88 21.07
CA GLU A 117 -8.65 -26.11 20.27
C GLU A 117 -9.68 -26.03 19.13
N ARG A 118 -10.80 -25.33 19.36
CA ARG A 118 -11.86 -25.13 18.35
C ARG A 118 -11.58 -23.98 17.38
N TYR A 119 -10.71 -23.05 17.73
CA TYR A 119 -10.24 -21.97 16.87
C TYR A 119 -9.31 -22.56 15.80
N TYR A 120 -8.25 -23.26 16.22
CA TYR A 120 -7.31 -23.93 15.31
C TYR A 120 -7.97 -25.08 14.52
N ALA A 121 -8.89 -25.85 15.11
CA ALA A 121 -9.63 -26.88 14.37
C ALA A 121 -10.64 -26.34 13.34
N ARG A 122 -10.89 -25.02 13.28
CA ARG A 122 -11.85 -24.40 12.33
C ARG A 122 -11.20 -23.53 11.26
N GLN A 123 -9.96 -23.07 11.44
CA GLN A 123 -9.19 -22.47 10.33
C GLN A 123 -8.55 -23.52 9.41
N ASN A 124 -8.64 -24.81 9.74
CA ASN A 124 -8.36 -25.90 8.81
C ASN A 124 -9.38 -25.94 7.65
N VAL A 125 -9.12 -25.13 6.62
CA VAL A 125 -9.85 -25.11 5.34
C VAL A 125 -9.73 -26.49 4.69
N THR A 126 -10.78 -27.29 4.85
CA THR A 126 -10.78 -28.68 4.40
C THR A 126 -10.96 -28.73 2.88
N ALA A 127 -9.87 -29.09 2.19
CA ALA A 127 -9.80 -29.48 0.79
C ALA A 127 -10.19 -28.44 -0.29
N ARG A 128 -9.22 -27.55 -0.60
CA ARG A 128 -8.87 -27.26 -2.02
C ARG A 128 -7.50 -27.85 -2.43
N ARG A 129 -7.13 -29.00 -1.86
CA ARG A 129 -6.10 -29.91 -2.43
C ARG A 129 -6.79 -30.86 -3.43
N PRO A 130 -6.76 -30.55 -4.75
CA PRO A 130 -6.34 -31.60 -5.68
C PRO A 130 -5.51 -31.11 -6.91
N LEU A 131 -5.06 -29.85 -6.97
CA LEU A 131 -4.34 -29.33 -8.15
C LEU A 131 -2.84 -29.04 -7.92
N ALA A 132 -2.45 -28.26 -6.91
CA ALA A 132 -1.04 -27.84 -6.73
C ALA A 132 -0.07 -29.02 -6.49
N MET A 133 -0.47 -30.00 -5.67
CA MET A 133 0.34 -31.19 -5.38
C MET A 133 0.56 -32.11 -6.60
N ALA A 134 -0.27 -32.01 -7.65
CA ALA A 134 -0.16 -32.88 -8.83
C ALA A 134 1.07 -32.55 -9.71
N GLN A 135 1.61 -31.33 -9.63
CA GLN A 135 2.75 -30.89 -10.45
C GLN A 135 4.13 -31.10 -9.79
N LEU A 136 4.18 -31.34 -8.47
CA LEU A 136 5.43 -31.67 -7.77
C LEU A 136 5.98 -33.07 -8.12
N ASN A 137 5.15 -33.94 -8.69
CA ASN A 137 5.50 -35.31 -9.11
C ASN A 137 6.12 -35.40 -10.51
N MET A 138 6.77 -34.34 -11.00
CA MET A 138 7.80 -34.52 -12.03
C MET A 138 9.00 -35.25 -11.41
N GLU A 139 9.39 -36.38 -12.00
CA GLU A 139 10.73 -36.94 -11.79
C GLU A 139 11.76 -35.93 -12.28
N LEU A 140 12.85 -35.77 -11.52
CA LEU A 140 13.95 -34.91 -11.93
C LEU A 140 14.76 -35.63 -13.02
N ASP A 141 15.15 -34.88 -14.06
CA ASP A 141 16.10 -35.34 -15.07
C ASP A 141 17.33 -36.01 -14.40
N PRO A 142 17.84 -37.14 -14.91
CA PRO A 142 18.99 -37.84 -14.33
C PRO A 142 20.21 -36.95 -14.02
N LEU A 143 20.43 -35.86 -14.77
CA LEU A 143 21.49 -34.89 -14.47
C LEU A 143 21.34 -34.27 -13.08
N TRP A 144 20.12 -33.96 -12.65
CA TRP A 144 19.84 -33.38 -11.33
C TRP A 144 19.95 -34.36 -10.17
N GLN A 145 20.21 -35.65 -10.45
CA GLN A 145 20.57 -36.62 -9.41
C GLN A 145 22.05 -36.49 -9.00
N ASP A 146 22.87 -35.86 -9.85
CA ASP A 146 24.19 -35.38 -9.46
C ASP A 146 24.06 -34.26 -8.41
N LEU A 147 24.73 -34.47 -7.28
CA LEU A 147 24.66 -33.57 -6.13
C LEU A 147 25.36 -32.24 -6.42
N ASP A 148 26.40 -32.23 -7.26
CA ASP A 148 27.17 -31.02 -7.57
C ASP A 148 26.36 -30.08 -8.47
N TRP A 149 25.65 -30.63 -9.46
CA TRP A 149 24.69 -29.86 -10.26
C TRP A 149 23.53 -29.34 -9.42
N ALA A 150 22.99 -30.15 -8.51
CA ALA A 150 21.90 -29.73 -7.64
C ALA A 150 22.31 -28.62 -6.65
N ILE A 151 23.47 -28.74 -6.00
CA ILE A 151 24.04 -27.72 -5.10
C ILE A 151 24.35 -26.42 -5.85
N GLY A 152 24.95 -26.51 -7.05
CA GLY A 152 25.28 -25.33 -7.86
C GLY A 152 24.07 -24.44 -8.16
N GLN A 153 22.88 -25.03 -8.35
CA GLN A 153 21.65 -24.25 -8.57
C GLN A 153 21.07 -23.62 -7.29
N MET A 154 21.42 -24.09 -6.09
CA MET A 154 20.95 -23.56 -4.80
C MET A 154 21.79 -22.38 -4.27
N LEU A 155 22.69 -21.84 -5.09
CA LEU A 155 23.63 -20.79 -4.70
C LEU A 155 23.42 -19.52 -5.55
N ILE A 156 23.48 -18.36 -4.89
CA ILE A 156 23.50 -17.04 -5.51
C ILE A 156 24.81 -16.34 -5.12
N MET A 157 25.68 -16.10 -6.11
CA MET A 157 27.05 -15.63 -5.88
C MET A 157 27.43 -14.43 -6.74
N GLY A 158 28.39 -13.64 -6.28
CA GLY A 158 28.88 -12.44 -6.97
C GLY A 158 30.41 -12.28 -6.84
N TRP A 159 30.94 -11.19 -7.39
CA TRP A 159 32.35 -10.82 -7.31
C TRP A 159 32.52 -9.30 -7.44
N ASP A 160 33.69 -8.77 -7.09
CA ASP A 160 34.03 -7.37 -7.30
C ASP A 160 34.64 -7.16 -8.71
N GLY A 161 34.10 -6.21 -9.49
CA GLY A 161 34.65 -5.78 -10.78
C GLY A 161 33.67 -5.89 -11.96
N THR A 162 33.97 -5.16 -13.04
CA THR A 162 33.05 -4.95 -14.19
C THR A 162 33.27 -5.90 -15.37
N GLU A 163 34.04 -6.97 -15.16
CA GLU A 163 34.46 -7.94 -16.19
C GLU A 163 34.43 -9.36 -15.61
N VAL A 164 34.34 -10.37 -16.48
CA VAL A 164 34.33 -11.79 -16.05
C VAL A 164 35.71 -12.18 -15.52
N THR A 165 35.79 -12.42 -14.21
CA THR A 165 37.01 -12.89 -13.55
C THR A 165 37.16 -14.41 -13.62
N PRO A 166 38.39 -14.96 -13.41
CA PRO A 166 38.58 -16.41 -13.26
C PRO A 166 37.76 -17.03 -12.13
N GLN A 167 37.50 -16.28 -11.06
CA GLN A 167 36.60 -16.65 -9.96
C GLN A 167 35.19 -16.99 -10.46
N ILE A 168 34.49 -16.02 -11.05
CA ILE A 168 33.10 -16.25 -11.47
C ILE A 168 33.01 -17.24 -12.63
N ARG A 169 34.03 -17.30 -13.49
CA ARG A 169 34.15 -18.34 -14.52
C ARG A 169 34.17 -19.74 -13.89
N SER A 170 35.06 -19.99 -12.93
CA SER A 170 35.20 -21.31 -12.28
C SER A 170 33.94 -21.70 -11.50
N LEU A 171 33.25 -20.73 -10.87
CA LEU A 171 31.95 -21.00 -10.23
C LEU A 171 30.87 -21.47 -11.24
N ILE A 172 30.84 -20.91 -12.45
CA ILE A 172 29.88 -21.32 -13.50
C ILE A 172 30.29 -22.65 -14.16
N GLU A 173 31.57 -22.79 -14.50
CA GLU A 173 32.12 -23.91 -15.28
C GLU A 173 32.33 -25.16 -14.40
N ASP A 174 33.03 -25.04 -13.27
CA ASP A 174 33.46 -26.16 -12.42
C ASP A 174 32.50 -26.47 -11.25
N HIS A 175 31.65 -25.51 -10.86
CA HIS A 175 30.73 -25.62 -9.71
C HIS A 175 29.26 -25.36 -10.05
N HIS A 176 28.93 -25.31 -11.34
CA HIS A 176 27.57 -25.32 -11.88
C HIS A 176 26.64 -24.25 -11.28
N LEU A 177 27.19 -23.09 -10.90
CA LEU A 177 26.47 -21.98 -10.27
C LEU A 177 25.23 -21.56 -11.07
N GLY A 178 24.06 -21.64 -10.46
CA GLY A 178 22.78 -21.36 -11.13
C GLY A 178 22.32 -19.91 -11.10
N THR A 179 22.81 -19.11 -10.14
CA THR A 179 22.35 -17.73 -9.92
C THR A 179 23.54 -16.80 -9.63
N ILE A 180 23.55 -15.64 -10.29
CA ILE A 180 24.52 -14.57 -10.07
C ILE A 180 23.83 -13.36 -9.47
N ILE A 181 24.43 -12.71 -8.47
CA ILE A 181 24.07 -11.37 -8.04
C ILE A 181 25.03 -10.34 -8.65
N LEU A 182 24.48 -9.28 -9.23
CA LEU A 182 25.23 -8.10 -9.68
C LEU A 182 24.94 -6.91 -8.76
N THR A 183 25.96 -6.09 -8.58
CA THR A 183 25.94 -4.88 -7.74
C THR A 183 26.43 -3.68 -8.55
N ALA A 184 26.30 -2.46 -8.03
CA ALA A 184 26.86 -1.26 -8.64
C ALA A 184 28.39 -1.34 -8.93
N LYS A 185 29.15 -2.25 -8.29
CA LYS A 185 30.58 -2.49 -8.62
C LYS A 185 30.80 -3.21 -9.95
N ASN A 186 29.77 -3.87 -10.48
CA ASN A 186 29.83 -4.66 -11.71
C ASN A 186 29.31 -3.89 -12.93
N LEU A 187 28.77 -2.69 -12.71
CA LEU A 187 27.91 -1.96 -13.64
C LEU A 187 28.51 -0.57 -13.90
N LYS A 188 28.40 -0.11 -15.16
CA LYS A 188 28.98 1.17 -15.62
C LYS A 188 28.06 1.91 -16.59
N SER A 189 27.48 1.15 -17.52
CA SER A 189 26.61 1.60 -18.60
C SER A 189 25.71 0.43 -19.01
N ALA A 190 24.53 0.71 -19.54
CA ALA A 190 23.60 -0.28 -20.06
C ALA A 190 24.24 -1.18 -21.13
N GLN A 191 25.18 -0.63 -21.92
CA GLN A 191 25.89 -1.37 -22.97
C GLN A 191 26.94 -2.33 -22.41
N GLU A 192 27.75 -1.91 -21.44
CA GLU A 192 28.71 -2.82 -20.79
C GLU A 192 28.00 -3.88 -19.94
N THR A 193 26.91 -3.53 -19.26
CA THR A 193 26.08 -4.50 -18.52
C THR A 193 25.48 -5.55 -19.46
N ALA A 194 24.90 -5.15 -20.59
CA ALA A 194 24.37 -6.10 -21.58
C ALA A 194 25.46 -7.00 -22.19
N LYS A 195 26.68 -6.47 -22.40
CA LYS A 195 27.84 -7.26 -22.83
C LYS A 195 28.25 -8.28 -21.75
N LEU A 196 28.41 -7.84 -20.50
CA LEU A 196 28.83 -8.67 -19.37
C LEU A 196 27.85 -9.82 -19.14
N ILE A 197 26.54 -9.52 -19.09
CA ILE A 197 25.51 -10.54 -18.89
C ILE A 197 25.48 -11.54 -20.04
N LYS A 198 25.58 -11.08 -21.30
CA LYS A 198 25.67 -11.99 -22.45
C LYS A 198 26.93 -12.86 -22.40
N GLU A 199 28.05 -12.37 -21.86
CA GLU A 199 29.24 -13.20 -21.66
C GLU A 199 29.00 -14.29 -20.60
N LEU A 200 28.47 -13.95 -19.43
CA LEU A 200 28.13 -14.91 -18.36
C LEU A 200 27.17 -16.01 -18.85
N GLN A 201 26.10 -15.63 -19.57
CA GLN A 201 25.15 -16.58 -20.16
C GLN A 201 25.81 -17.44 -21.26
N THR A 202 26.73 -16.87 -22.05
CA THR A 202 27.50 -17.63 -23.06
C THR A 202 28.44 -18.64 -22.41
N ILE A 203 28.99 -18.33 -21.23
CA ILE A 203 29.84 -19.24 -20.45
C ILE A 203 29.01 -20.41 -19.92
N ALA A 204 27.90 -20.14 -19.22
CA ALA A 204 27.01 -21.17 -18.71
C ALA A 204 26.46 -22.09 -19.82
N HIS A 205 26.10 -21.53 -20.98
CA HIS A 205 25.65 -22.32 -22.12
C HIS A 205 26.73 -23.26 -22.66
N LYS A 206 27.99 -22.79 -22.75
CA LYS A 206 29.13 -23.62 -23.18
C LYS A 206 29.55 -24.65 -22.14
N ALA A 207 29.35 -24.37 -20.85
CA ALA A 207 29.52 -25.29 -19.74
C ALA A 207 28.39 -26.35 -19.63
N GLY A 208 27.44 -26.37 -20.58
CA GLY A 208 26.40 -27.39 -20.65
C GLY A 208 25.23 -27.21 -19.68
N HIS A 209 25.04 -26.01 -19.11
CA HIS A 209 23.90 -25.76 -18.22
C HIS A 209 22.56 -26.02 -18.92
N PRO A 210 21.61 -26.78 -18.31
CA PRO A 210 20.31 -27.03 -18.95
C PRO A 210 19.42 -25.79 -19.07
N LYS A 211 19.53 -24.87 -18.10
CA LYS A 211 18.75 -23.63 -18.01
C LYS A 211 19.70 -22.43 -17.89
N PRO A 212 19.32 -21.22 -18.36
CA PRO A 212 20.13 -20.01 -18.17
C PRO A 212 20.45 -19.72 -16.70
N LEU A 213 21.44 -18.85 -16.50
CA LEU A 213 21.68 -18.25 -15.19
C LEU A 213 20.51 -17.34 -14.81
N LEU A 214 20.09 -17.37 -13.54
CA LEU A 214 19.40 -16.22 -12.97
C LEU A 214 20.43 -15.12 -12.75
N ILE A 215 20.10 -13.90 -13.17
CA ILE A 215 20.92 -12.70 -12.98
C ILE A 215 20.09 -11.75 -12.12
N ALA A 216 20.42 -11.72 -10.84
CA ALA A 216 19.79 -10.93 -9.80
C ALA A 216 20.41 -9.52 -9.70
N LEU A 217 19.56 -8.51 -9.49
CA LEU A 217 19.97 -7.13 -9.25
C LEU A 217 19.11 -6.50 -8.15
N ASP A 218 19.75 -5.75 -7.25
CA ASP A 218 19.04 -4.90 -6.28
C ASP A 218 18.75 -3.52 -6.90
N GLN A 219 17.49 -3.30 -7.28
CA GLN A 219 17.03 -2.18 -8.10
C GLN A 219 15.68 -1.67 -7.58
N GLU A 220 15.69 -1.02 -6.42
CA GLU A 220 14.49 -0.44 -5.77
C GLU A 220 14.10 0.94 -6.33
N ASN A 221 15.00 1.55 -7.11
CA ASN A 221 15.01 2.98 -7.48
C ASN A 221 15.36 3.90 -6.28
N GLY A 222 15.23 5.22 -6.46
CA GLY A 222 15.73 6.22 -5.52
C GLY A 222 17.23 6.04 -5.28
N GLY A 223 17.65 5.99 -4.01
CA GLY A 223 19.04 5.77 -3.61
C GLY A 223 19.55 4.33 -3.70
N VAL A 224 18.70 3.33 -4.00
CA VAL A 224 19.10 1.92 -4.22
C VAL A 224 18.82 1.56 -5.67
N ASN A 225 19.67 2.09 -6.55
CA ASN A 225 19.54 2.03 -8.00
C ASN A 225 20.86 1.52 -8.61
N SER A 226 21.08 0.19 -8.58
CA SER A 226 22.37 -0.42 -8.90
C SER A 226 22.79 -0.27 -10.37
N LEU A 227 21.82 -0.25 -11.30
CA LEU A 227 22.04 0.16 -12.69
C LEU A 227 21.39 1.53 -12.91
N PHE A 228 22.20 2.51 -13.31
CA PHE A 228 21.76 3.82 -13.80
C PHE A 228 22.61 4.21 -15.01
N ASP A 229 21.99 4.82 -16.02
CA ASP A 229 22.62 5.25 -17.25
C ASP A 229 21.81 6.42 -17.81
N GLU A 230 22.38 7.63 -17.85
CA GLU A 230 21.63 8.87 -18.19
C GLU A 230 21.03 8.83 -19.61
N ASP A 231 21.63 8.07 -20.54
CA ASP A 231 21.14 7.94 -21.93
C ASP A 231 20.07 6.85 -22.09
N TYR A 232 19.96 5.89 -21.15
CA TYR A 232 19.24 4.63 -21.40
C TYR A 232 18.42 4.04 -20.23
N VAL A 233 18.79 4.26 -18.96
CA VAL A 233 18.15 3.65 -17.79
C VAL A 233 17.73 4.74 -16.81
N CYS A 234 16.42 4.98 -16.72
CA CYS A 234 15.85 6.13 -16.04
C CYS A 234 15.97 6.00 -14.51
N GLN A 235 16.44 7.07 -13.88
CA GLN A 235 16.32 7.24 -12.43
C GLN A 235 14.85 7.50 -12.08
N PHE A 236 14.26 6.72 -11.16
CA PHE A 236 12.91 6.93 -10.63
C PHE A 236 12.94 7.20 -9.11
N PRO A 237 11.88 7.80 -8.52
CA PRO A 237 11.83 8.05 -7.08
C PRO A 237 11.93 6.77 -6.24
N SER A 238 12.34 6.91 -4.98
CA SER A 238 12.25 5.85 -3.97
C SER A 238 10.81 5.36 -3.77
N ALA A 239 10.62 4.19 -3.17
CA ALA A 239 9.29 3.66 -2.85
C ALA A 239 8.45 4.66 -2.04
N MET A 240 9.04 5.34 -1.05
CA MET A 240 8.37 6.40 -0.29
C MET A 240 8.05 7.63 -1.14
N GLY A 241 8.87 7.96 -2.13
CA GLY A 241 8.62 9.05 -3.10
C GLY A 241 7.48 8.72 -4.07
N VAL A 242 7.45 7.51 -4.64
CA VAL A 242 6.31 7.03 -5.45
C VAL A 242 5.04 6.99 -4.60
N ALA A 243 5.14 6.47 -3.37
CA ALA A 243 4.06 6.49 -2.39
C ALA A 243 3.57 7.91 -2.12
N ALA A 244 4.46 8.90 -1.97
CA ALA A 244 4.11 10.29 -1.68
C ALA A 244 3.16 10.94 -2.69
N THR A 245 3.14 10.48 -3.96
CA THR A 245 2.20 10.95 -4.99
C THR A 245 0.73 10.61 -4.70
N GLY A 246 0.47 9.56 -3.90
CA GLY A 246 -0.88 9.07 -3.59
C GLY A 246 -1.54 8.26 -4.71
N ARG A 247 -0.80 7.88 -5.76
CA ARG A 247 -1.27 7.02 -6.87
C ARG A 247 -0.63 5.64 -6.75
N VAL A 248 -1.41 4.59 -6.50
CA VAL A 248 -0.92 3.19 -6.41
C VAL A 248 -0.50 2.68 -7.78
N GLU A 249 -1.21 3.14 -8.81
CA GLU A 249 -0.99 2.86 -10.23
C GLU A 249 0.41 3.30 -10.67
N LEU A 250 0.95 4.37 -10.07
CA LEU A 250 2.30 4.85 -10.36
C LEU A 250 3.38 3.84 -9.94
N ALA A 251 3.15 3.02 -8.91
CA ALA A 251 4.10 1.97 -8.52
C ALA A 251 4.14 0.85 -9.57
N TYR A 252 2.99 0.50 -10.17
CA TYR A 252 2.95 -0.39 -11.32
C TYR A 252 3.64 0.24 -12.54
N GLU A 253 3.32 1.51 -12.88
CA GLU A 253 3.96 2.24 -13.99
C GLU A 253 5.50 2.26 -13.85
N VAL A 254 6.00 2.67 -12.68
CA VAL A 254 7.44 2.80 -12.39
C VAL A 254 8.12 1.43 -12.35
N SER A 255 7.64 0.47 -11.55
CA SER A 255 8.30 -0.83 -11.45
C SER A 255 8.31 -1.59 -12.77
N LYS A 256 7.29 -1.42 -13.62
CA LYS A 256 7.27 -1.97 -14.99
C LYS A 256 8.29 -1.29 -15.90
N ALA A 257 8.44 0.04 -15.82
CA ALA A 257 9.46 0.77 -16.56
C ALA A 257 10.88 0.33 -16.15
N THR A 258 11.21 0.36 -14.86
CA THR A 258 12.50 -0.09 -14.31
C THR A 258 12.81 -1.54 -14.71
N ALA A 259 11.85 -2.46 -14.56
CA ALA A 259 12.05 -3.87 -14.89
C ALA A 259 12.23 -4.10 -16.40
N THR A 260 11.54 -3.34 -17.25
CA THR A 260 11.73 -3.41 -18.71
C THR A 260 13.11 -2.89 -19.12
N GLU A 261 13.62 -1.85 -18.46
CA GLU A 261 14.94 -1.30 -18.75
C GLU A 261 16.07 -2.24 -18.35
N VAL A 262 16.11 -2.71 -17.10
CA VAL A 262 17.15 -3.66 -16.67
C VAL A 262 17.01 -5.02 -17.37
N GLY A 263 15.78 -5.39 -17.73
CA GLY A 263 15.46 -6.56 -18.57
C GLY A 263 16.02 -6.45 -20.00
N ALA A 264 16.02 -5.25 -20.60
CA ALA A 264 16.67 -5.03 -21.89
C ALA A 264 18.18 -5.25 -21.83
N CYS A 265 18.81 -5.06 -20.67
CA CYS A 265 20.21 -5.42 -20.41
C CYS A 265 20.44 -6.91 -20.08
N GLY A 266 19.39 -7.71 -19.89
CA GLY A 266 19.47 -9.14 -19.59
C GLY A 266 19.37 -9.53 -18.11
N ILE A 267 19.03 -8.60 -17.21
CA ILE A 267 18.58 -8.94 -15.85
C ILE A 267 17.25 -9.70 -15.96
N ASN A 268 17.13 -10.85 -15.29
CA ASN A 268 15.90 -11.66 -15.30
C ASN A 268 15.29 -11.84 -13.90
N PHE A 269 15.96 -11.34 -12.86
CA PHE A 269 15.51 -11.41 -11.46
C PHE A 269 15.75 -10.07 -10.75
N MET A 270 14.69 -9.46 -10.23
CA MET A 270 14.78 -8.22 -9.46
C MET A 270 14.63 -8.53 -7.97
N LEU A 271 15.60 -8.09 -7.16
CA LEU A 271 15.57 -8.25 -5.69
C LEU A 271 14.66 -7.18 -5.05
N GLY A 272 13.39 -7.16 -5.45
CA GLY A 272 12.37 -6.23 -4.95
C GLY A 272 10.95 -6.65 -5.35
N PRO A 273 9.91 -5.99 -4.79
CA PRO A 273 9.99 -4.76 -4.00
C PRO A 273 10.21 -4.97 -2.50
N VAL A 274 10.55 -3.88 -1.81
CA VAL A 274 10.53 -3.81 -0.34
C VAL A 274 9.07 -3.81 0.16
N LEU A 275 8.77 -4.73 1.07
CA LEU A 275 7.48 -4.95 1.72
C LEU A 275 7.49 -4.56 3.21
N ASP A 276 8.62 -4.07 3.73
CA ASP A 276 8.76 -3.63 5.12
C ASP A 276 7.83 -2.46 5.49
N VAL A 277 7.23 -2.54 6.69
CA VAL A 277 6.41 -1.46 7.26
C VAL A 277 7.24 -0.66 8.27
N LEU A 278 7.49 0.61 7.98
CA LEU A 278 8.35 1.50 8.79
C LEU A 278 7.62 2.03 10.04
N SER A 279 7.15 1.16 10.94
CA SER A 279 6.33 1.56 12.10
C SER A 279 7.07 2.44 13.13
N ASN A 280 8.41 2.47 13.08
CA ASN A 280 9.24 3.32 13.92
C ASN A 280 10.19 4.19 13.08
N ALA A 281 9.94 5.50 13.03
CA ALA A 281 10.76 6.44 12.26
C ALA A 281 12.14 6.76 12.89
N ARG A 282 12.52 6.14 14.01
CA ARG A 282 13.79 6.38 14.72
C ARG A 282 14.79 5.27 14.42
N TYR A 283 15.97 5.66 13.92
CA TYR A 283 17.17 4.83 13.73
C TYR A 283 17.04 3.57 12.86
N GLN A 284 16.10 3.52 11.91
CA GLN A 284 15.95 2.37 11.01
C GLN A 284 16.86 2.41 9.77
N PRO A 285 17.31 1.25 9.24
CA PRO A 285 18.13 1.16 8.03
C PRO A 285 17.33 1.27 6.73
N ILE A 286 16.02 1.02 6.76
CA ILE A 286 15.15 1.00 5.56
C ILE A 286 14.80 2.42 5.08
N GLY A 287 14.32 3.30 5.95
CA GLY A 287 13.99 4.69 5.61
C GLY A 287 13.07 4.80 4.39
N VAL A 288 13.48 5.58 3.38
CA VAL A 288 12.69 5.83 2.14
C VAL A 288 12.55 4.63 1.20
N ARG A 289 13.23 3.51 1.48
CA ARG A 289 13.07 2.23 0.77
C ARG A 289 11.72 1.57 1.06
N ALA A 290 11.12 1.83 2.22
CA ALA A 290 9.74 1.42 2.52
C ALA A 290 8.72 2.37 1.88
N THR A 291 7.54 1.85 1.53
CA THR A 291 6.40 2.67 1.08
C THR A 291 5.92 3.63 2.18
N GLY A 292 5.98 3.22 3.45
CA GLY A 292 5.53 4.01 4.59
C GLY A 292 5.36 3.18 5.87
N ASP A 293 4.62 3.73 6.83
CA ASP A 293 4.36 3.17 8.17
C ASP A 293 2.94 2.57 8.34
N ASP A 294 2.18 2.44 7.25
CA ASP A 294 0.83 1.86 7.26
C ASP A 294 0.78 0.52 6.49
N PRO A 295 0.54 -0.63 7.16
CA PRO A 295 0.67 -1.94 6.52
C PRO A 295 -0.21 -2.18 5.28
N GLN A 296 -1.39 -1.56 5.23
CA GLN A 296 -2.30 -1.72 4.09
C GLN A 296 -1.86 -0.88 2.89
N GLU A 297 -1.32 0.32 3.12
CA GLU A 297 -0.72 1.13 2.04
C GLU A 297 0.57 0.45 1.53
N VAL A 298 1.44 -0.04 2.41
CA VAL A 298 2.63 -0.83 2.00
C VAL A 298 2.24 -2.07 1.18
N SER A 299 1.21 -2.80 1.60
CA SER A 299 0.68 -3.95 0.84
C SER A 299 0.17 -3.56 -0.56
N GLN A 300 -0.57 -2.46 -0.70
CA GLN A 300 -1.12 -2.01 -1.99
C GLN A 300 -0.02 -1.62 -2.99
N TYR A 301 0.94 -0.80 -2.56
CA TYR A 301 2.06 -0.37 -3.40
C TYR A 301 3.02 -1.53 -3.71
N GLY A 302 3.30 -2.41 -2.74
CA GLY A 302 4.11 -3.62 -2.96
C GLY A 302 3.50 -4.58 -3.97
N ILE A 303 2.19 -4.85 -3.89
CA ILE A 303 1.48 -5.67 -4.87
C ILE A 303 1.46 -5.01 -6.26
N ALA A 304 1.26 -3.68 -6.35
CA ALA A 304 1.35 -2.96 -7.62
C ALA A 304 2.74 -3.10 -8.28
N ALA A 305 3.81 -2.96 -7.48
CA ALA A 305 5.19 -3.15 -7.93
C ALA A 305 5.48 -4.60 -8.39
N ILE A 306 5.04 -5.62 -7.64
CA ILE A 306 5.15 -7.04 -8.03
C ILE A 306 4.50 -7.28 -9.41
N ASN A 307 3.27 -6.77 -9.62
CA ASN A 307 2.61 -6.88 -10.92
C ASN A 307 3.41 -6.18 -12.03
N GLY A 308 4.00 -5.01 -11.75
CA GLY A 308 4.81 -4.26 -12.72
C GLY A 308 6.07 -5.02 -13.17
N ILE A 309 6.81 -5.61 -12.22
CA ILE A 309 8.02 -6.41 -12.48
C ILE A 309 7.69 -7.64 -13.35
N ARG A 310 6.64 -8.38 -12.97
CA ARG A 310 6.19 -9.57 -13.70
C ARG A 310 5.70 -9.27 -15.10
N ASP A 311 4.96 -8.18 -15.28
CA ASP A 311 4.43 -7.76 -16.58
C ASP A 311 5.53 -7.21 -17.52
N ALA A 312 6.76 -7.02 -17.02
CA ALA A 312 7.97 -6.79 -17.81
C ALA A 312 8.76 -8.08 -18.11
N GLY A 313 8.33 -9.23 -17.57
CA GLY A 313 8.96 -10.55 -17.77
C GLY A 313 10.05 -10.91 -16.76
N LEU A 314 10.22 -10.14 -15.68
CA LEU A 314 11.21 -10.41 -14.63
C LEU A 314 10.57 -11.15 -13.44
N ALA A 315 11.38 -11.98 -12.76
CA ALA A 315 11.01 -12.52 -11.46
C ALA A 315 11.09 -11.44 -10.36
N SER A 316 10.13 -11.49 -9.42
CA SER A 316 10.00 -10.58 -8.28
C SER A 316 10.46 -11.20 -6.95
N CYS A 317 11.01 -10.41 -6.03
CA CYS A 317 11.48 -10.89 -4.73
C CYS A 317 11.08 -9.94 -3.59
N GLY A 318 10.14 -10.36 -2.75
CA GLY A 318 9.65 -9.57 -1.61
C GLY A 318 10.67 -9.56 -0.48
N LYS A 319 10.94 -8.40 0.14
CA LYS A 319 11.94 -8.28 1.21
C LYS A 319 11.61 -7.23 2.28
N HIS A 320 12.09 -7.33 3.53
CA HIS A 320 12.99 -8.36 4.06
C HIS A 320 12.25 -9.16 5.13
N PHE A 321 11.95 -10.43 4.85
CA PHE A 321 11.10 -11.25 5.73
C PHE A 321 11.81 -11.63 7.04
N PRO A 322 11.16 -11.59 8.22
CA PRO A 322 9.76 -11.20 8.44
C PRO A 322 9.52 -9.68 8.55
N SER A 323 10.54 -8.88 8.89
CA SER A 323 10.50 -7.41 8.80
C SER A 323 11.89 -6.78 9.09
N TYR A 324 12.34 -5.84 8.25
CA TYR A 324 13.39 -4.87 8.60
C TYR A 324 12.83 -3.48 8.97
N GLY A 325 11.50 -3.32 9.06
CA GLY A 325 10.84 -2.01 9.26
C GLY A 325 10.83 -1.48 10.70
N ASN A 326 11.14 -2.32 11.69
CA ASN A 326 11.18 -1.96 13.11
C ASN A 326 12.19 -2.83 13.87
N LEU A 327 13.47 -2.55 13.65
CA LEU A 327 14.62 -3.23 14.26
C LEU A 327 15.16 -2.41 15.43
N ASP A 328 15.37 -3.08 16.56
CA ASP A 328 16.15 -2.57 17.69
C ASP A 328 17.62 -2.99 17.56
N PHE A 329 18.53 -2.17 18.10
CA PHE A 329 19.98 -2.41 18.12
C PHE A 329 20.50 -2.27 19.55
N LEU A 330 21.26 -3.25 20.05
CA LEU A 330 21.70 -3.28 21.45
C LEU A 330 22.93 -2.40 21.73
N GLY A 331 23.74 -2.07 20.72
CA GLY A 331 24.93 -1.23 20.88
C GLY A 331 25.32 -0.48 19.60
N SER A 332 25.90 -1.18 18.63
CA SER A 332 26.40 -0.62 17.37
C SER A 332 25.50 -0.96 16.18
N SER A 333 25.72 -0.28 15.05
CA SER A 333 25.05 -0.62 13.77
C SER A 333 25.75 -1.75 13.00
N LEU A 334 26.68 -2.48 13.64
CA LEU A 334 27.28 -3.72 13.15
C LEU A 334 26.75 -4.94 13.92
N ASP A 335 26.06 -4.72 15.05
CA ASP A 335 25.42 -5.77 15.84
C ASP A 335 24.25 -6.38 15.07
N VAL A 336 23.89 -7.64 15.34
CA VAL A 336 22.72 -8.28 14.73
C VAL A 336 21.45 -7.49 15.08
N PRO A 337 20.67 -7.01 14.10
CA PRO A 337 19.45 -6.25 14.36
C PRO A 337 18.36 -7.16 14.91
N ILE A 338 17.58 -6.68 15.90
CA ILE A 338 16.65 -7.51 16.67
C ILE A 338 15.20 -7.06 16.47
N ILE A 339 14.32 -8.00 16.18
CA ILE A 339 12.87 -7.84 16.26
C ILE A 339 12.41 -8.21 17.68
N THR A 340 11.89 -7.21 18.40
CA THR A 340 11.41 -7.34 19.79
C THR A 340 9.89 -7.59 19.89
N GLN A 341 9.16 -7.38 18.79
CA GLN A 341 7.71 -7.61 18.68
C GLN A 341 7.35 -9.11 18.73
N THR A 342 6.16 -9.44 19.25
CA THR A 342 5.62 -10.82 19.22
C THR A 342 5.05 -11.21 17.84
N LEU A 343 4.82 -12.51 17.62
CA LEU A 343 4.26 -12.98 16.34
C LEU A 343 2.84 -12.43 16.07
N GLU A 344 2.04 -12.21 17.11
CA GLU A 344 0.71 -11.58 17.01
C GLU A 344 0.82 -10.10 16.59
N GLU A 345 1.75 -9.35 17.19
CA GLU A 345 2.00 -7.94 16.83
C GLU A 345 2.49 -7.81 15.39
N LEU A 346 3.39 -8.70 14.96
CA LEU A 346 3.88 -8.79 13.58
C LEU A 346 2.74 -9.16 12.62
N SER A 347 1.89 -10.13 12.97
CA SER A 347 0.74 -10.58 12.17
C SER A 347 -0.36 -9.54 11.99
N LEU A 348 -0.48 -8.59 12.91
CA LEU A 348 -1.36 -7.42 12.82
C LEU A 348 -0.71 -6.21 12.13
N SER A 349 0.62 -6.23 11.94
CA SER A 349 1.38 -5.10 11.37
C SER A 349 2.35 -5.52 10.26
N ALA A 350 3.61 -5.82 10.58
CA ALA A 350 4.69 -5.96 9.62
C ALA A 350 4.53 -7.14 8.64
N LEU A 351 3.85 -8.22 9.04
CA LEU A 351 3.59 -9.38 8.17
C LEU A 351 2.43 -9.17 7.18
N VAL A 352 1.63 -8.10 7.32
CA VAL A 352 0.45 -7.87 6.46
C VAL A 352 0.82 -7.72 4.97
N PRO A 353 1.85 -6.94 4.56
CA PRO A 353 2.26 -6.87 3.15
C PRO A 353 2.75 -8.21 2.61
N PHE A 354 3.54 -8.96 3.39
CA PHE A 354 4.05 -10.28 2.99
C PHE A 354 2.91 -11.29 2.81
N ARG A 355 2.04 -11.46 3.82
CA ARG A 355 0.86 -12.34 3.76
C ARG A 355 -0.05 -12.00 2.58
N ASN A 356 -0.33 -10.72 2.37
CA ASN A 356 -1.16 -10.28 1.25
C ASN A 356 -0.49 -10.54 -0.11
N ALA A 357 0.83 -10.31 -0.23
CA ALA A 357 1.59 -10.58 -1.45
C ALA A 357 1.62 -12.08 -1.79
N ILE A 358 1.87 -12.95 -0.79
CA ILE A 358 1.81 -14.42 -0.95
C ILE A 358 0.41 -14.85 -1.40
N ALA A 359 -0.64 -14.32 -0.75
CA ALA A 359 -2.04 -14.61 -1.08
C ALA A 359 -2.48 -14.21 -2.51
N THR A 360 -1.71 -13.37 -3.23
CA THR A 360 -1.97 -13.10 -4.65
C THR A 360 -1.63 -14.29 -5.57
N GLY A 361 -0.80 -15.23 -5.10
CA GLY A 361 -0.21 -16.27 -5.94
C GLY A 361 0.80 -15.77 -6.99
N LYS A 362 1.23 -14.50 -6.90
CA LYS A 362 2.14 -13.86 -7.88
C LYS A 362 3.55 -13.55 -7.34
N LEU A 363 3.84 -13.74 -6.06
CA LEU A 363 5.19 -13.47 -5.55
C LEU A 363 6.13 -14.63 -5.93
N ASP A 364 7.17 -14.38 -6.72
CA ASP A 364 8.07 -15.44 -7.22
C ASP A 364 9.08 -15.90 -6.16
N ALA A 365 9.65 -14.93 -5.43
CA ALA A 365 10.67 -15.16 -4.40
C ALA A 365 10.45 -14.31 -3.14
N MET A 366 11.07 -14.73 -2.04
CA MET A 366 11.09 -14.05 -0.75
C MET A 366 12.52 -14.01 -0.21
N PHE A 367 13.01 -12.81 0.11
CA PHE A 367 14.31 -12.63 0.75
C PHE A 367 14.12 -12.59 2.27
N VAL A 368 14.75 -13.51 3.00
CA VAL A 368 14.67 -13.62 4.45
C VAL A 368 15.89 -12.94 5.07
N GLY A 369 15.67 -12.07 6.06
CA GLY A 369 16.71 -11.25 6.66
C GLY A 369 17.61 -11.98 7.68
N GLY A 370 18.82 -11.45 7.87
CA GLY A 370 19.76 -11.80 8.93
C GLY A 370 19.50 -10.96 10.18
N CYS A 371 18.28 -11.02 10.70
CA CYS A 371 17.87 -10.38 11.95
C CYS A 371 17.55 -11.43 13.02
N ALA A 372 17.85 -11.10 14.28
CA ALA A 372 17.38 -11.86 15.42
C ALA A 372 15.89 -11.57 15.67
N ILE A 373 15.21 -12.50 16.32
CA ILE A 373 13.88 -12.29 16.90
C ILE A 373 14.01 -12.71 18.36
N SER A 374 13.68 -11.82 19.30
CA SER A 374 13.82 -12.12 20.73
C SER A 374 12.62 -11.56 21.50
N ASN A 375 11.62 -12.43 21.66
CA ASN A 375 10.38 -12.17 22.39
C ASN A 375 9.92 -13.46 23.12
N PRO A 376 8.87 -13.43 23.97
CA PRO A 376 8.43 -14.61 24.72
C PRO A 376 7.82 -15.75 23.89
N SER A 377 7.44 -15.50 22.64
CA SER A 377 6.86 -16.49 21.70
C SER A 377 7.89 -17.11 20.75
N MET A 378 8.97 -16.40 20.44
CA MET A 378 10.01 -16.82 19.49
C MET A 378 11.35 -16.17 19.85
N ASN A 379 12.41 -16.99 19.93
CA ASN A 379 13.77 -16.54 20.25
C ASN A 379 14.80 -17.22 19.34
N VAL A 380 15.21 -16.55 18.27
CA VAL A 380 16.12 -17.05 17.23
C VAL A 380 17.20 -16.02 16.91
N SER A 381 18.44 -16.45 16.70
CA SER A 381 19.56 -15.53 16.44
C SER A 381 19.53 -14.91 15.04
N HIS A 382 19.10 -15.67 14.02
CA HIS A 382 19.05 -15.23 12.63
C HIS A 382 17.84 -15.84 11.92
N ALA A 383 16.92 -15.00 11.47
CA ALA A 383 15.66 -15.41 10.83
C ALA A 383 15.89 -16.29 9.58
N CYS A 384 16.83 -15.92 8.70
CA CYS A 384 17.16 -16.72 7.50
C CYS A 384 17.82 -18.09 7.79
N LEU A 385 18.21 -18.35 9.04
CA LEU A 385 18.85 -19.60 9.49
C LEU A 385 17.96 -20.38 10.48
N SER A 386 16.66 -20.08 10.56
CA SER A 386 15.75 -20.71 11.51
C SER A 386 14.54 -21.35 10.83
N ASN A 387 14.31 -22.65 11.09
CA ASN A 387 13.12 -23.36 10.63
C ASN A 387 11.83 -22.67 11.11
N GLN A 388 11.83 -22.14 12.35
CA GLN A 388 10.67 -21.43 12.95
C GLN A 388 10.22 -20.20 12.15
N VAL A 389 11.10 -19.63 11.33
CA VAL A 389 10.80 -18.47 10.50
C VAL A 389 10.64 -18.86 9.02
N VAL A 390 11.49 -19.75 8.50
CA VAL A 390 11.52 -20.07 7.07
C VAL A 390 10.57 -21.21 6.70
N ASP A 391 10.52 -22.30 7.46
CA ASP A 391 9.57 -23.39 7.23
C ASP A 391 8.25 -23.16 8.00
N ASP A 392 8.27 -23.14 9.33
CA ASP A 392 7.07 -23.09 10.17
C ASP A 392 6.20 -21.86 9.84
N LEU A 393 6.79 -20.64 9.85
CA LEU A 393 6.05 -19.40 9.57
C LEU A 393 5.86 -19.13 8.07
N LEU A 394 6.93 -19.13 7.26
CA LEU A 394 6.83 -18.73 5.85
C LEU A 394 6.25 -19.84 4.95
N ARG A 395 6.60 -21.13 5.13
CA ARG A 395 6.00 -22.22 4.34
C ARG A 395 4.65 -22.69 4.89
N GLU A 396 4.57 -23.01 6.18
CA GLU A 396 3.37 -23.67 6.71
C GLU A 396 2.26 -22.68 7.08
N GLU A 397 2.53 -21.66 7.90
CA GLU A 397 1.50 -20.69 8.31
C GLU A 397 1.10 -19.74 7.17
N LEU A 398 2.07 -19.14 6.46
CA LEU A 398 1.80 -18.18 5.38
C LEU A 398 1.62 -18.82 3.99
N GLY A 399 1.97 -20.10 3.82
CA GLY A 399 1.69 -20.86 2.59
C GLY A 399 2.59 -20.54 1.38
N PHE A 400 3.80 -20.01 1.57
CA PHE A 400 4.66 -19.56 0.48
C PHE A 400 5.43 -20.69 -0.22
N ASP A 401 5.04 -21.05 -1.45
CA ASP A 401 5.78 -22.02 -2.28
C ASP A 401 6.77 -21.40 -3.30
N GLY A 402 6.98 -20.08 -3.29
CA GLY A 402 8.01 -19.44 -4.12
C GLY A 402 9.43 -19.72 -3.63
N VAL A 403 10.44 -19.13 -4.27
CA VAL A 403 11.85 -19.32 -3.88
C VAL A 403 12.20 -18.51 -2.63
N ALA A 404 12.64 -19.15 -1.56
CA ALA A 404 13.18 -18.45 -0.39
C ALA A 404 14.70 -18.23 -0.55
N ILE A 405 15.18 -17.03 -0.23
CA ILE A 405 16.59 -16.63 -0.32
C ILE A 405 17.09 -16.24 1.07
N SER A 406 18.30 -16.66 1.44
CA SER A 406 18.96 -16.19 2.67
C SER A 406 19.46 -14.75 2.53
N GLU A 407 19.68 -14.09 3.67
CA GLU A 407 20.59 -12.96 3.77
C GLU A 407 22.02 -13.39 3.38
N CYS A 408 22.87 -12.42 3.03
CA CYS A 408 24.24 -12.70 2.65
C CYS A 408 25.07 -13.27 3.82
N LEU A 409 25.59 -14.49 3.67
CA LEU A 409 26.41 -15.14 4.70
C LEU A 409 27.79 -14.49 4.87
N GLU A 410 28.23 -13.65 3.93
CA GLU A 410 29.41 -12.77 4.08
C GLU A 410 29.15 -11.53 4.97
N MET A 411 27.96 -11.40 5.57
CA MET A 411 27.73 -10.39 6.62
C MET A 411 28.63 -10.68 7.83
N GLU A 412 29.30 -9.63 8.34
CA GLU A 412 30.36 -9.74 9.35
C GLU A 412 29.89 -10.44 10.65
N SER A 413 28.69 -10.12 11.12
CA SER A 413 28.08 -10.75 12.29
C SER A 413 27.80 -12.25 12.09
N LEU A 414 27.15 -12.63 10.98
CA LEU A 414 26.94 -14.04 10.60
C LEU A 414 28.25 -14.82 10.47
N THR A 415 29.24 -14.22 9.79
CA THR A 415 30.56 -14.83 9.56
C THR A 415 31.30 -15.08 10.87
N HIS A 416 31.26 -14.12 11.81
CA HIS A 416 31.98 -14.20 13.07
C HIS A 416 31.26 -15.05 14.13
N GLU A 417 29.93 -15.13 14.13
CA GLU A 417 29.17 -15.93 15.10
C GLU A 417 29.12 -17.43 14.76
N LEU A 418 28.93 -17.77 13.48
CA LEU A 418 28.62 -19.14 13.06
C LEU A 418 29.66 -19.74 12.11
N GLY A 419 30.30 -18.92 11.28
CA GLY A 419 31.13 -19.38 10.18
C GLY A 419 30.32 -19.93 9.00
N VAL A 420 30.90 -19.83 7.79
CA VAL A 420 30.17 -20.03 6.53
C VAL A 420 29.64 -21.46 6.36
N GLN A 421 30.42 -22.49 6.76
CA GLN A 421 30.01 -23.89 6.63
C GLN A 421 28.76 -24.21 7.46
N ASN A 422 28.63 -23.62 8.65
CA ASN A 422 27.45 -23.81 9.48
C ASN A 422 26.28 -22.97 8.94
N GLY A 423 26.52 -21.71 8.57
CA GLY A 423 25.49 -20.84 8.01
C GLY A 423 24.83 -21.40 6.74
N VAL A 424 25.60 -21.96 5.81
CA VAL A 424 25.05 -22.52 4.56
C VAL A 424 24.22 -23.79 4.82
N VAL A 425 24.63 -24.62 5.78
CA VAL A 425 23.89 -25.81 6.23
C VAL A 425 22.60 -25.40 6.91
N MET A 426 22.66 -24.48 7.87
CA MET A 426 21.49 -23.97 8.60
C MET A 426 20.48 -23.27 7.70
N ALA A 427 20.92 -22.56 6.64
CA ALA A 427 20.01 -21.92 5.68
C ALA A 427 19.16 -22.96 4.91
N VAL A 428 19.79 -24.05 4.44
CA VAL A 428 19.10 -25.13 3.71
C VAL A 428 18.29 -26.02 4.66
N GLU A 429 18.77 -26.25 5.88
CA GLU A 429 18.01 -26.92 6.94
C GLU A 429 16.77 -26.09 7.35
N ALA A 430 16.86 -24.76 7.40
CA ALA A 430 15.74 -23.87 7.71
C ALA A 430 14.69 -23.78 6.59
N GLY A 431 15.10 -23.82 5.31
CA GLY A 431 14.19 -23.84 4.16
C GLY A 431 14.45 -22.80 3.06
N CYS A 432 15.63 -22.16 3.07
CA CYS A 432 16.09 -21.32 1.96
C CYS A 432 16.42 -22.20 0.74
N ASP A 433 15.85 -21.87 -0.42
CA ASP A 433 16.11 -22.58 -1.68
C ASP A 433 17.35 -21.99 -2.41
N LEU A 434 17.71 -20.74 -2.10
CA LEU A 434 18.92 -20.06 -2.56
C LEU A 434 19.70 -19.49 -1.36
N VAL A 435 21.01 -19.72 -1.32
CA VAL A 435 21.90 -19.17 -0.27
C VAL A 435 22.89 -18.17 -0.88
N LEU A 436 23.03 -17.00 -0.24
CA LEU A 436 23.71 -15.82 -0.79
C LEU A 436 25.14 -15.62 -0.25
N LEU A 437 26.12 -15.57 -1.15
CA LEU A 437 27.53 -15.27 -0.86
C LEU A 437 28.11 -14.31 -1.90
N CYS A 438 28.11 -13.01 -1.59
CA CYS A 438 28.14 -11.96 -2.61
C CYS A 438 29.49 -11.65 -3.28
N ARG A 439 30.65 -12.14 -2.80
CA ARG A 439 31.95 -11.62 -3.26
C ARG A 439 33.19 -12.52 -3.07
N ALA A 440 33.38 -13.20 -1.93
CA ALA A 440 34.68 -13.79 -1.57
C ALA A 440 34.83 -15.25 -2.05
N TYR A 441 35.85 -15.55 -2.86
CA TYR A 441 35.93 -16.84 -3.55
C TYR A 441 36.23 -18.02 -2.63
N ASP A 442 37.11 -17.84 -1.66
CA ASP A 442 37.43 -18.83 -0.62
C ASP A 442 36.19 -19.18 0.22
N VAL A 443 35.43 -18.17 0.61
CA VAL A 443 34.12 -18.28 1.29
C VAL A 443 33.07 -18.98 0.42
N GLN A 444 33.00 -18.67 -0.88
CA GLN A 444 32.10 -19.32 -1.83
C GLN A 444 32.43 -20.81 -2.02
N LEU A 445 33.73 -21.15 -2.11
CA LEU A 445 34.20 -22.55 -2.14
C LEU A 445 34.00 -23.28 -0.80
N GLU A 446 34.05 -22.56 0.32
CA GLU A 446 33.75 -23.08 1.65
C GLU A 446 32.26 -23.44 1.79
N ALA A 447 31.35 -22.60 1.29
CA ALA A 447 29.91 -22.87 1.29
C ALA A 447 29.56 -24.13 0.47
N ILE A 448 30.15 -24.29 -0.71
CA ILE A 448 29.97 -25.49 -1.56
C ILE A 448 30.40 -26.77 -0.81
N LYS A 449 31.52 -26.72 -0.07
CA LYS A 449 31.98 -27.85 0.75
C LYS A 449 31.06 -28.10 1.95
N GLY A 450 30.59 -27.05 2.61
CA GLY A 450 29.65 -27.14 3.73
C GLY A 450 28.36 -27.86 3.34
N LEU A 451 27.78 -27.55 2.18
CA LEU A 451 26.57 -28.24 1.70
C LEU A 451 26.79 -29.72 1.40
N LYS A 452 27.92 -30.10 0.79
CA LYS A 452 28.25 -31.53 0.57
C LYS A 452 28.39 -32.26 1.90
N LEU A 453 29.15 -31.69 2.84
CA LEU A 453 29.33 -32.25 4.18
C LEU A 453 28.00 -32.31 4.97
N GLY A 454 27.07 -31.38 4.76
CA GLY A 454 25.73 -31.43 5.36
C GLY A 454 24.93 -32.65 4.91
N VAL A 455 25.01 -33.01 3.63
CA VAL A 455 24.38 -34.22 3.06
C VAL A 455 25.12 -35.49 3.49
N ASP A 456 26.45 -35.51 3.41
CA ASP A 456 27.27 -36.70 3.72
C ASP A 456 27.20 -37.10 5.20
N ASN A 457 27.08 -36.11 6.11
CA ASN A 457 26.85 -36.35 7.53
C ASN A 457 25.36 -36.55 7.90
N GLY A 458 24.45 -36.43 6.93
CA GLY A 458 23.01 -36.66 7.13
C GLY A 458 22.29 -35.59 7.95
N ILE A 459 22.78 -34.35 7.96
CA ILE A 459 22.14 -33.21 8.65
C ILE A 459 20.81 -32.86 7.96
N PHE A 460 20.81 -32.84 6.63
CA PHE A 460 19.60 -32.75 5.81
C PHE A 460 19.67 -33.72 4.62
N THR A 461 18.51 -34.15 4.12
CA THR A 461 18.44 -35.19 3.09
C THR A 461 18.55 -34.63 1.67
N LYS A 462 18.80 -35.50 0.68
CA LYS A 462 18.84 -35.10 -0.74
C LYS A 462 17.48 -34.58 -1.22
N GLU A 463 16.39 -35.07 -0.64
CA GLU A 463 15.02 -34.62 -0.95
C GLU A 463 14.78 -33.16 -0.54
N ARG A 464 15.51 -32.62 0.46
CA ARG A 464 15.49 -31.18 0.78
C ARG A 464 16.09 -30.37 -0.36
N ILE A 465 17.28 -30.75 -0.83
CA ILE A 465 17.91 -30.16 -2.03
C ILE A 465 16.99 -30.27 -3.25
N TYR A 466 16.43 -31.45 -3.52
CA TYR A 466 15.55 -31.67 -4.67
C TYR A 466 14.23 -30.89 -4.60
N THR A 467 13.71 -30.61 -3.40
CA THR A 467 12.55 -29.73 -3.20
C THR A 467 12.88 -28.29 -3.59
N SER A 468 14.00 -27.76 -3.09
CA SER A 468 14.46 -26.42 -3.43
C SER A 468 14.86 -26.26 -4.89
N LEU A 469 15.56 -27.25 -5.47
CA LEU A 469 15.90 -27.30 -6.89
C LEU A 469 14.64 -27.23 -7.77
N LYS A 470 13.56 -27.94 -7.42
CA LYS A 470 12.28 -27.85 -8.14
C LYS A 470 11.70 -26.43 -8.13
N ARG A 471 11.84 -25.68 -7.04
CA ARG A 471 11.41 -24.27 -6.97
C ARG A 471 12.30 -23.35 -7.82
N VAL A 472 13.62 -23.52 -7.76
CA VAL A 472 14.57 -22.71 -8.55
C VAL A 472 14.45 -22.96 -10.05
N LEU A 473 14.26 -24.22 -10.47
CA LEU A 473 14.02 -24.57 -11.88
C LEU A 473 12.67 -24.00 -12.38
N ARG A 474 11.61 -24.08 -11.56
CA ARG A 474 10.32 -23.45 -11.86
C ARG A 474 10.44 -21.92 -11.96
N LEU A 475 11.23 -21.28 -11.10
CA LEU A 475 11.51 -19.85 -11.16
C LEU A 475 12.18 -19.49 -12.50
N LYS A 476 13.26 -20.19 -12.87
CA LYS A 476 13.95 -20.01 -14.17
C LYS A 476 12.98 -20.13 -15.34
N ASP A 477 12.10 -21.13 -15.34
CA ASP A 477 11.14 -21.36 -16.42
C ASP A 477 10.03 -20.30 -16.52
N THR A 478 9.87 -19.42 -15.53
CA THR A 478 8.95 -18.27 -15.61
C THR A 478 9.58 -16.98 -16.12
N CYS A 479 10.90 -16.78 -15.98
CA CYS A 479 11.56 -15.51 -16.32
C CYS A 479 12.71 -15.60 -17.34
N THR A 480 13.17 -16.79 -17.73
CA THR A 480 14.31 -16.90 -18.65
C THR A 480 14.30 -18.13 -19.56
N SER A 481 14.93 -17.99 -20.72
CA SER A 481 15.16 -19.06 -21.70
C SER A 481 16.49 -18.82 -22.42
N TRP A 482 17.12 -19.85 -22.99
CA TRP A 482 18.36 -19.66 -23.74
C TRP A 482 18.22 -18.70 -24.92
N GLN A 483 17.05 -18.68 -25.56
CA GLN A 483 16.73 -17.73 -26.63
C GLN A 483 16.74 -16.28 -26.12
N THR A 484 16.14 -16.02 -24.95
CA THR A 484 16.09 -14.69 -24.33
C THR A 484 17.46 -14.28 -23.78
N ALA A 485 18.10 -15.16 -23.01
CA ALA A 485 19.33 -14.88 -22.26
C ALA A 485 20.55 -14.59 -23.15
N LEU A 486 20.63 -15.24 -24.32
CA LEU A 486 21.70 -14.99 -25.30
C LEU A 486 21.37 -13.83 -26.25
N ASN A 487 20.11 -13.37 -26.31
CA ASN A 487 19.66 -12.31 -27.22
C ASN A 487 18.79 -11.25 -26.50
N PRO A 488 19.31 -10.59 -25.44
CA PRO A 488 18.59 -9.49 -24.79
C PRO A 488 18.36 -8.33 -25.78
N PRO A 489 17.23 -7.59 -25.70
CA PRO A 489 16.90 -6.50 -26.64
C PRO A 489 17.94 -5.37 -26.72
N GLY A 490 18.67 -5.14 -25.62
CA GLY A 490 19.75 -4.18 -25.50
C GLY A 490 19.34 -2.73 -25.78
N ILE A 491 20.36 -1.93 -26.14
CA ILE A 491 20.23 -0.49 -26.43
C ILE A 491 19.12 -0.20 -27.45
N SER A 492 18.90 -1.09 -28.43
CA SER A 492 17.91 -0.92 -29.50
C SER A 492 16.44 -0.83 -29.03
N LEU A 493 16.17 -1.32 -27.82
CA LEU A 493 14.88 -1.14 -27.13
C LEU A 493 14.92 0.08 -26.20
N LEU A 494 16.00 0.23 -25.42
CA LEU A 494 16.18 1.34 -24.47
C LEU A 494 16.05 2.70 -25.15
N SER A 495 16.70 2.93 -26.31
CA SER A 495 16.59 4.20 -27.05
C SER A 495 15.16 4.55 -27.51
N LYS A 496 14.25 3.57 -27.57
CA LYS A 496 12.84 3.78 -27.93
C LYS A 496 11.96 4.05 -26.71
N LEU A 497 12.27 3.39 -25.58
CA LEU A 497 11.53 3.53 -24.33
C LEU A 497 11.91 4.79 -23.55
N HIS A 498 13.20 5.11 -23.51
CA HIS A 498 13.79 6.15 -22.67
C HIS A 498 13.07 7.51 -22.75
N PRO A 499 12.66 8.06 -23.92
CA PRO A 499 11.90 9.32 -23.94
C PRO A 499 10.56 9.27 -23.19
N SER A 500 9.88 8.11 -23.20
CA SER A 500 8.62 7.92 -22.49
C SER A 500 8.83 7.62 -21.00
N HIS A 501 9.88 6.88 -20.66
CA HIS A 501 10.26 6.57 -19.29
C HIS A 501 10.83 7.79 -18.56
N MET A 502 11.59 8.66 -19.23
CA MET A 502 12.01 9.96 -18.70
C MET A 502 10.83 10.90 -18.45
N ALA A 503 9.80 10.87 -19.30
CA ALA A 503 8.56 11.62 -19.05
C ALA A 503 7.81 11.08 -17.82
N LEU A 504 7.76 9.75 -17.65
CA LEU A 504 7.20 9.09 -16.46
C LEU A 504 8.00 9.44 -15.19
N SER A 505 9.33 9.33 -15.23
CA SER A 505 10.24 9.68 -14.15
C SER A 505 10.04 11.13 -13.71
N ARG A 506 10.09 12.07 -14.65
CA ARG A 506 9.87 13.50 -14.38
C ARG A 506 8.50 13.74 -13.74
N LYS A 507 7.43 13.12 -14.25
CA LYS A 507 6.08 13.19 -13.67
C LYS A 507 6.04 12.61 -12.24
N ALA A 508 6.72 11.49 -12.00
CA ALA A 508 6.78 10.84 -10.69
C ALA A 508 7.52 11.72 -9.65
N TYR A 509 8.63 12.35 -10.03
CA TYR A 509 9.33 13.32 -9.17
C TYR A 509 8.55 14.62 -8.98
N ASP A 510 7.96 15.19 -10.03
CA ASP A 510 7.19 16.45 -9.93
C ASP A 510 5.92 16.27 -9.06
N ASP A 511 5.30 15.08 -9.07
CA ASP A 511 4.18 14.72 -8.18
C ASP A 511 4.62 14.33 -6.75
N SER A 512 5.87 13.89 -6.52
CA SER A 512 6.31 13.38 -5.21
C SER A 512 6.72 14.48 -4.22
N ILE A 513 7.21 15.63 -4.71
CA ILE A 513 7.66 16.74 -3.85
C ILE A 513 6.56 17.11 -2.86
N THR A 514 6.88 16.99 -1.57
CA THR A 514 5.92 17.12 -0.47
C THR A 514 6.25 18.34 0.38
N VAL A 515 5.36 19.32 0.42
CA VAL A 515 5.44 20.41 1.42
C VAL A 515 4.77 19.93 2.71
N ILE A 516 5.56 19.69 3.75
CA ILE A 516 5.04 19.28 5.06
C ILE A 516 4.38 20.48 5.74
N ARG A 517 5.11 21.60 5.80
CA ARG A 517 4.66 22.92 6.27
C ARG A 517 5.26 24.02 5.40
N ASP A 518 4.53 25.10 5.23
CA ASP A 518 5.06 26.41 4.89
C ASP A 518 4.30 27.47 5.69
N LYS A 519 4.79 27.79 6.91
CA LYS A 519 4.08 28.71 7.82
C LYS A 519 4.10 30.16 7.32
N GLU A 520 5.25 30.57 6.77
CA GLU A 520 5.53 31.96 6.40
C GLU A 520 5.19 32.25 4.93
N LYS A 521 4.66 31.25 4.19
CA LYS A 521 4.35 31.30 2.74
C LYS A 521 5.57 31.71 1.92
N LEU A 522 6.69 31.02 2.16
CA LEU A 522 7.95 31.26 1.48
C LEU A 522 7.96 30.72 0.04
N LEU A 523 7.03 29.82 -0.29
CA LEU A 523 6.95 29.17 -1.61
C LEU A 523 5.86 29.83 -2.49
N PRO A 524 6.18 30.20 -3.75
CA PRO A 524 7.47 30.05 -4.41
C PRO A 524 8.48 31.17 -4.07
N LEU A 525 9.77 30.86 -4.14
CA LEU A 525 10.87 31.83 -3.90
C LEU A 525 10.88 32.98 -4.91
N SER A 526 10.27 32.79 -6.09
CA SER A 526 10.06 33.84 -7.10
C SER A 526 9.11 34.96 -6.66
N GLU A 527 8.31 34.74 -5.61
CA GLU A 527 7.36 35.70 -5.06
C GLU A 527 7.80 36.23 -3.68
N SER A 528 8.49 35.41 -2.88
CA SER A 528 8.92 35.77 -1.52
C SER A 528 10.30 36.46 -1.43
N MET A 529 11.15 36.32 -2.47
CA MET A 529 12.52 36.83 -2.49
C MET A 529 12.75 37.79 -3.66
N HIS A 530 13.39 38.94 -3.41
CA HIS A 530 13.78 39.89 -4.45
C HIS A 530 15.08 39.46 -5.13
N LYS A 531 15.29 39.89 -6.39
CA LYS A 531 16.48 39.52 -7.20
C LYS A 531 17.82 40.00 -6.62
N GLU A 532 17.78 40.94 -5.70
CA GLU A 532 18.93 41.57 -5.04
C GLU A 532 19.26 40.93 -3.66
N GLU A 533 18.43 40.00 -3.19
CA GLU A 533 18.58 39.36 -1.87
C GLU A 533 19.49 38.11 -1.93
N GLU A 534 20.38 37.96 -0.95
CA GLU A 534 21.29 36.82 -0.89
C GLU A 534 20.58 35.55 -0.38
N LEU A 535 20.70 34.47 -1.17
CA LEU A 535 20.30 33.11 -0.80
C LEU A 535 21.52 32.34 -0.28
N LEU A 536 21.38 31.63 0.84
CA LEU A 536 22.42 30.73 1.38
C LEU A 536 21.94 29.28 1.33
N LEU A 537 22.62 28.45 0.54
CA LEU A 537 22.40 27.01 0.50
C LEU A 537 23.39 26.31 1.45
N LEU A 538 22.87 25.51 2.38
CA LEU A 538 23.63 24.70 3.32
C LEU A 538 23.32 23.22 3.08
N THR A 539 24.33 22.45 2.70
CA THR A 539 24.24 21.00 2.43
C THR A 539 25.09 20.20 3.42
N PRO A 540 24.71 18.95 3.78
CA PRO A 540 25.46 18.16 4.73
C PRO A 540 26.63 17.45 4.05
N LEU A 541 27.71 17.18 4.79
CA LEU A 541 28.93 16.51 4.30
C LEU A 541 28.76 14.99 4.15
N VAL A 542 27.73 14.55 3.41
CA VAL A 542 27.53 13.16 3.03
C VAL A 542 28.06 12.95 1.61
N LYS A 543 28.96 11.99 1.40
CA LYS A 543 29.26 11.49 0.05
C LYS A 543 28.38 10.25 -0.21
N PRO A 544 27.73 10.11 -1.37
CA PRO A 544 27.75 10.99 -2.54
C PRO A 544 26.48 11.87 -2.63
N LEU A 545 26.31 12.89 -1.77
CA LEU A 545 25.44 14.00 -2.12
C LEU A 545 26.18 14.92 -3.11
N PRO A 546 25.70 15.09 -4.34
CA PRO A 546 26.25 16.08 -5.22
C PRO A 546 25.71 17.47 -4.83
N ALA A 547 26.39 18.11 -3.88
CA ALA A 547 26.23 19.56 -3.65
C ALA A 547 26.46 20.36 -4.97
N SER A 548 27.28 19.80 -5.86
CA SER A 548 27.42 20.20 -7.25
C SER A 548 26.11 20.16 -8.05
N SER A 549 25.29 19.10 -7.97
CA SER A 549 24.09 18.96 -8.81
C SER A 549 23.01 19.96 -8.45
N LEU A 550 22.57 20.05 -7.18
CA LEU A 550 21.59 21.08 -6.79
C LEU A 550 22.06 22.49 -7.13
N THR A 551 23.37 22.75 -7.04
CA THR A 551 23.98 24.02 -7.48
C THR A 551 23.92 24.19 -9.01
N LYS A 552 24.27 23.17 -9.81
CA LYS A 552 24.11 23.18 -11.28
C LYS A 552 22.66 23.47 -11.68
N SER A 553 21.69 22.81 -11.06
CA SER A 553 20.26 22.96 -11.38
C SER A 553 19.79 24.41 -11.19
N ILE A 554 20.22 25.05 -10.09
CA ILE A 554 19.91 26.45 -9.78
C ILE A 554 20.57 27.40 -10.79
N LEU A 555 21.79 27.10 -11.24
CA LEU A 555 22.49 27.89 -12.27
C LEU A 555 21.80 27.75 -13.65
N GLN A 556 21.55 26.52 -14.10
CA GLN A 556 20.84 26.23 -15.36
C GLN A 556 19.45 26.87 -15.41
N ALA A 557 18.73 26.91 -14.27
CA ALA A 557 17.43 27.57 -14.16
C ALA A 557 17.51 29.10 -14.31
N LYS A 558 18.66 29.73 -13.98
CA LYS A 558 18.91 31.16 -14.25
C LYS A 558 19.30 31.41 -15.71
N ASP A 559 20.15 30.58 -16.29
CA ASP A 559 20.56 30.71 -17.70
C ASP A 559 19.35 30.61 -18.64
N ALA A 560 18.42 29.70 -18.35
CA ALA A 560 17.15 29.56 -19.06
C ALA A 560 16.21 30.80 -18.96
N GLN A 561 16.48 31.74 -18.04
CA GLN A 561 15.76 33.01 -17.89
C GLN A 561 16.48 34.21 -18.55
N GLY A 562 17.62 33.99 -19.22
CA GLY A 562 18.28 35.02 -20.03
C GLY A 562 18.93 36.17 -19.24
N LEU A 563 19.24 35.95 -17.96
CA LEU A 563 19.89 36.94 -17.10
C LEU A 563 21.41 36.89 -17.27
N ALA A 564 22.03 38.01 -17.65
CA ALA A 564 23.48 38.11 -17.76
C ALA A 564 24.15 38.00 -16.37
N PRO A 565 25.26 37.24 -16.23
CA PRO A 565 25.95 37.07 -14.96
C PRO A 565 26.55 38.39 -14.47
N THR A 566 26.46 38.63 -13.16
CA THR A 566 26.87 39.89 -12.54
C THR A 566 28.17 39.74 -11.76
N PRO A 567 28.89 40.83 -11.43
CA PRO A 567 30.10 40.76 -10.59
C PRO A 567 29.87 40.18 -9.18
N HIS A 568 28.61 40.02 -8.75
CA HIS A 568 28.22 39.43 -7.47
C HIS A 568 28.04 37.90 -7.49
N ASP A 569 28.10 37.23 -8.65
CA ASP A 569 27.96 35.77 -8.76
C ASP A 569 29.20 34.98 -8.26
N LYS A 570 29.94 35.53 -7.28
CA LYS A 570 30.93 34.81 -6.47
C LYS A 570 30.26 34.02 -5.34
N TRP A 571 29.46 33.03 -5.73
CA TRP A 571 28.85 32.06 -4.82
C TRP A 571 29.94 31.31 -4.04
N LEU A 572 29.95 31.46 -2.71
CA LEU A 572 31.08 31.08 -1.86
C LEU A 572 31.01 29.61 -1.43
N HIS A 573 31.00 28.69 -2.40
CA HIS A 573 31.02 27.25 -2.17
C HIS A 573 32.26 26.86 -1.35
N ARG A 574 32.05 26.25 -0.18
CA ARG A 574 33.12 25.81 0.73
C ARG A 574 32.93 24.38 1.20
N GLU A 575 33.51 23.45 0.43
CA GLU A 575 33.93 22.17 0.99
C GLU A 575 35.14 22.38 1.90
N LYS A 576 34.95 22.30 3.22
CA LYS A 576 36.02 21.96 4.17
C LYS A 576 35.47 21.06 5.27
N GLY A 577 36.14 19.95 5.52
CA GLY A 577 35.83 19.05 6.62
C GLY A 577 36.45 19.51 7.94
N ALA A 578 35.75 19.23 9.04
CA ALA A 578 36.15 19.39 10.44
C ALA A 578 36.40 20.83 10.95
N ILE A 579 36.25 20.95 12.28
CA ILE A 579 36.48 22.14 13.13
C ILE A 579 35.44 23.25 12.96
N MET A 580 34.66 23.46 14.03
CA MET A 580 33.78 24.60 14.23
C MET A 580 34.58 25.91 14.30
N SER A 581 34.18 26.92 13.52
CA SER A 581 34.37 28.33 13.86
C SER A 581 33.07 29.09 13.65
N GLY A 582 32.56 29.75 14.70
CA GLY A 582 31.23 30.37 14.71
C GLY A 582 31.13 31.56 13.76
N GLU A 583 32.10 32.49 13.88
CA GLU A 583 32.09 33.79 13.20
C GLU A 583 31.88 33.70 11.68
N VAL A 584 32.44 32.70 11.00
CA VAL A 584 32.32 32.59 9.53
C VAL A 584 30.89 32.19 9.10
N HIS A 585 30.25 31.30 9.85
CA HIS A 585 28.89 30.84 9.55
C HIS A 585 27.85 31.89 9.97
N GLU A 586 28.04 32.50 11.14
CA GLU A 586 27.22 33.61 11.61
C GLU A 586 27.23 34.77 10.62
N ASN A 587 28.38 35.18 10.08
CA ASN A 587 28.45 36.25 9.09
C ASN A 587 27.70 35.93 7.77
N LEU A 588 27.72 34.68 7.31
CA LEU A 588 26.95 34.26 6.12
C LEU A 588 25.44 34.27 6.39
N ILE A 589 25.01 33.77 7.56
CA ILE A 589 23.60 33.76 7.98
C ILE A 589 23.11 35.20 8.25
N HIS A 590 23.97 36.09 8.77
CA HIS A 590 23.67 37.51 8.95
C HIS A 590 23.50 38.27 7.63
N ARG A 591 24.19 37.88 6.55
CA ARG A 591 23.97 38.44 5.22
C ARG A 591 22.71 37.90 4.54
N ALA A 592 22.56 36.59 4.44
CA ALA A 592 21.53 35.95 3.63
C ALA A 592 20.10 36.28 4.08
N SER A 593 19.23 36.70 3.16
CA SER A 593 17.81 36.98 3.42
C SER A 593 16.98 35.69 3.44
N CYS A 594 17.42 34.67 2.70
CA CYS A 594 16.84 33.33 2.71
C CYS A 594 17.93 32.27 2.90
N ILE A 595 17.67 31.27 3.73
CA ILE A 595 18.56 30.13 3.99
C ILE A 595 17.81 28.83 3.64
N ILE A 596 18.40 28.01 2.76
CA ILE A 596 17.94 26.65 2.47
C ILE A 596 18.89 25.67 3.16
N ILE A 597 18.36 24.80 4.02
CA ILE A 597 19.11 23.76 4.72
C ILE A 597 18.67 22.40 4.20
N VAL A 598 19.55 21.72 3.47
CA VAL A 598 19.34 20.33 3.02
C VAL A 598 19.73 19.38 4.15
N THR A 599 18.90 18.36 4.44
CA THR A 599 19.21 17.33 5.43
C THR A 599 19.02 15.93 4.86
N ALA A 600 19.93 15.03 5.23
CA ALA A 600 19.89 13.61 4.89
C ALA A 600 20.06 12.81 6.18
N ASP A 601 18.94 12.27 6.66
CA ASP A 601 18.86 11.47 7.89
C ASP A 601 19.43 12.18 9.13
N ALA A 602 19.04 13.43 9.33
CA ALA A 602 19.41 14.22 10.52
C ALA A 602 19.00 13.54 11.84
N ASN A 603 17.94 12.72 11.86
CA ASN A 603 17.63 11.89 13.04
C ASN A 603 18.75 10.88 13.37
N ARG A 604 19.49 10.38 12.37
CA ARG A 604 20.69 9.53 12.55
C ARG A 604 21.97 10.37 12.73
N ASN A 605 21.96 11.62 12.27
CA ASN A 605 23.11 12.54 12.30
C ASN A 605 22.83 13.75 13.21
N LEU A 606 23.13 13.60 14.51
CA LEU A 606 22.88 14.62 15.53
C LEU A 606 23.51 15.99 15.25
N TYR A 607 24.61 16.04 14.48
CA TYR A 607 25.19 17.31 14.02
C TYR A 607 24.25 18.04 13.06
N GLN A 608 23.69 17.38 12.04
CA GLN A 608 22.67 17.99 11.17
C GLN A 608 21.44 18.45 11.98
N ALA A 609 20.97 17.63 12.92
CA ALA A 609 19.81 17.97 13.75
C ALA A 609 20.06 19.21 14.63
N GLY A 610 21.20 19.26 15.32
CA GLY A 610 21.58 20.39 16.17
C GLY A 610 21.84 21.67 15.37
N PHE A 611 22.59 21.57 14.27
CA PHE A 611 22.92 22.69 13.39
C PHE A 611 21.66 23.33 12.79
N THR A 612 20.74 22.52 12.24
CA THR A 612 19.50 23.01 11.63
C THR A 612 18.65 23.81 12.64
N LYS A 613 18.49 23.30 13.87
CA LYS A 613 17.75 23.99 14.94
C LYS A 613 18.46 25.26 15.42
N HIS A 614 19.80 25.25 15.45
CA HIS A 614 20.59 26.44 15.81
C HIS A 614 20.46 27.55 14.76
N VAL A 615 20.49 27.23 13.46
CA VAL A 615 20.29 28.21 12.38
C VAL A 615 18.86 28.78 12.39
N GLU A 616 17.83 27.94 12.57
CA GLU A 616 16.44 28.41 12.73
C GLU A 616 16.29 29.33 13.97
N MET A 617 16.87 28.94 15.11
CA MET A 617 16.85 29.76 16.33
C MET A 617 17.49 31.14 16.11
N MET A 618 18.67 31.19 15.48
CA MET A 618 19.33 32.46 15.14
C MET A 618 18.48 33.29 14.18
N CYS A 619 17.96 32.69 13.10
CA CYS A 619 17.11 33.41 12.15
C CYS A 619 15.84 33.94 12.82
N SER A 620 15.22 33.18 13.72
CA SER A 620 14.06 33.62 14.51
C SER A 620 14.41 34.80 15.45
N MET A 621 15.59 34.80 16.08
CA MET A 621 16.07 35.94 16.88
C MET A 621 16.38 37.18 16.04
N LEU A 622 16.74 37.01 14.77
CA LEU A 622 16.97 38.11 13.84
C LEU A 622 15.66 38.65 13.25
N ARG A 623 14.66 37.78 13.00
CA ARG A 623 13.27 38.18 12.67
C ARG A 623 12.67 39.07 13.77
N THR A 624 12.81 38.71 15.05
CA THR A 624 12.31 39.56 16.16
C THR A 624 13.07 40.87 16.35
N ARG A 625 14.28 41.00 15.75
CA ARG A 625 15.04 42.25 15.64
C ARG A 625 14.76 43.03 14.34
N GLY A 626 13.76 42.62 13.55
CA GLY A 626 13.33 43.31 12.34
C GLY A 626 14.13 42.96 11.07
N GLN A 627 14.99 41.94 11.08
CA GLN A 627 15.69 41.48 9.88
C GLN A 627 14.83 40.48 9.10
N LYS A 628 14.74 40.63 7.76
CA LYS A 628 14.15 39.59 6.89
C LYS A 628 15.06 38.36 6.88
N LYS A 629 14.57 37.24 7.43
CA LYS A 629 15.29 35.95 7.52
C LYS A 629 14.33 34.79 7.32
N SER A 630 14.24 34.33 6.07
CA SER A 630 13.44 33.16 5.67
C SER A 630 14.29 31.88 5.81
N VAL A 631 13.70 30.80 6.35
CA VAL A 631 14.39 29.50 6.48
C VAL A 631 13.53 28.39 5.89
N ILE A 632 14.11 27.61 4.98
CA ILE A 632 13.49 26.43 4.37
C ILE A 632 14.37 25.22 4.67
N VAL A 633 13.82 24.20 5.32
CA VAL A 633 14.52 22.92 5.52
C VAL A 633 14.01 21.92 4.48
N VAL A 634 14.92 21.20 3.83
CA VAL A 634 14.60 20.19 2.80
C VAL A 634 15.20 18.86 3.19
N ALA A 635 14.36 17.90 3.58
CA ALA A 635 14.79 16.53 3.82
C ALA A 635 14.84 15.74 2.50
N VAL A 636 16.02 15.23 2.15
CA VAL A 636 16.30 14.50 0.91
C VAL A 636 16.47 12.99 1.10
N SER A 637 16.35 12.52 2.34
CA SER A 637 16.20 11.11 2.70
C SER A 637 14.98 10.99 3.64
N SER A 638 15.13 10.54 4.89
CA SER A 638 14.05 10.47 5.88
C SER A 638 13.21 11.77 5.96
N PRO A 639 11.91 11.72 5.64
CA PRO A 639 11.00 12.85 5.84
C PRO A 639 10.68 13.09 7.32
N TYR A 640 11.15 12.22 8.22
CA TYR A 640 10.85 12.27 9.64
C TYR A 640 11.85 13.14 10.43
N ASP A 641 12.91 13.65 9.79
CA ASP A 641 13.92 14.52 10.40
C ASP A 641 13.30 15.71 11.16
N PHE A 642 12.32 16.40 10.55
CA PHE A 642 11.62 17.54 11.16
C PHE A 642 10.09 17.52 10.97
N ALA A 643 9.49 16.42 10.49
CA ALA A 643 8.04 16.34 10.23
C ALA A 643 7.19 16.79 11.43
N MET A 644 7.55 16.33 12.63
CA MET A 644 6.85 16.65 13.88
C MET A 644 7.42 17.87 14.61
N ASP A 645 8.61 18.36 14.24
CA ASP A 645 9.24 19.49 14.93
C ASP A 645 8.62 20.83 14.49
N LYS A 646 7.87 21.44 15.40
CA LYS A 646 7.17 22.70 15.17
C LYS A 646 8.07 23.94 15.24
N SER A 647 9.35 23.83 15.60
CA SER A 647 10.29 24.96 15.51
C SER A 647 10.46 25.40 14.05
N ILE A 648 10.78 24.45 13.17
CA ILE A 648 10.98 24.68 11.73
C ILE A 648 9.73 25.32 11.09
N GLY A 649 9.93 26.46 10.42
CA GLY A 649 8.89 27.24 9.75
C GLY A 649 8.36 26.56 8.49
N THR A 650 9.25 26.30 7.55
CA THR A 650 8.94 25.74 6.24
C THR A 650 9.80 24.50 5.99
N TYR A 651 9.14 23.38 5.68
CA TYR A 651 9.75 22.04 5.61
C TYR A 651 9.22 21.25 4.42
N ILE A 652 10.14 20.80 3.57
CA ILE A 652 9.88 20.09 2.30
C ILE A 652 10.57 18.72 2.35
N CYS A 653 9.96 17.71 1.72
CA CYS A 653 10.55 16.39 1.53
C CYS A 653 10.61 16.03 0.04
N THR A 654 11.74 15.50 -0.41
CA THR A 654 11.92 14.94 -1.77
C THR A 654 11.95 13.41 -1.77
N PHE A 655 12.16 12.77 -0.61
CA PHE A 655 12.30 11.31 -0.39
C PHE A 655 13.45 10.64 -1.16
N ASP A 656 14.27 11.43 -1.84
CA ASP A 656 15.38 11.00 -2.68
C ASP A 656 16.34 12.18 -2.90
N PHE A 657 17.64 11.90 -3.02
CA PHE A 657 18.73 12.86 -3.12
C PHE A 657 19.43 12.85 -4.50
N THR A 658 18.91 12.09 -5.46
CA THR A 658 19.39 12.06 -6.85
C THR A 658 19.27 13.40 -7.58
N GLU A 659 20.01 13.59 -8.67
CA GLU A 659 19.97 14.82 -9.49
C GLU A 659 18.55 15.10 -10.01
N THR A 660 17.81 14.07 -10.45
CA THR A 660 16.40 14.20 -10.87
C THR A 660 15.48 14.69 -9.76
N ALA A 661 15.68 14.23 -8.52
CA ALA A 661 14.95 14.72 -7.36
C ALA A 661 15.26 16.19 -7.05
N MET A 662 16.53 16.59 -7.17
CA MET A 662 16.95 17.99 -7.00
C MET A 662 16.40 18.89 -8.12
N HIS A 663 16.27 18.37 -9.33
CA HIS A 663 15.69 19.10 -10.46
C HIS A 663 14.18 19.35 -10.24
N ALA A 664 13.45 18.41 -9.65
CA ALA A 664 12.05 18.60 -9.24
C ALA A 664 11.92 19.57 -8.04
N LEU A 665 12.82 19.47 -7.05
CA LEU A 665 12.90 20.43 -5.94
C LEU A 665 13.09 21.86 -6.44
N VAL A 666 14.01 22.13 -7.37
CA VAL A 666 14.22 23.47 -7.93
C VAL A 666 12.99 23.95 -8.70
N ARG A 667 12.32 23.08 -9.47
CA ARG A 667 11.04 23.42 -10.11
C ARG A 667 9.97 23.83 -9.08
N ALA A 668 9.88 23.13 -7.95
CA ALA A 668 8.95 23.45 -6.87
C ALA A 668 9.30 24.76 -6.15
N LEU A 669 10.57 24.96 -5.79
CA LEU A 669 11.06 26.17 -5.12
C LEU A 669 10.85 27.43 -5.98
N CYS A 670 11.04 27.32 -7.30
CA CYS A 670 10.85 28.42 -8.26
C CYS A 670 9.40 28.56 -8.80
N GLY A 671 8.44 27.77 -8.30
CA GLY A 671 7.03 27.86 -8.74
C GLY A 671 6.73 27.34 -10.14
N HIS A 672 7.69 26.68 -10.81
CA HIS A 672 7.48 26.03 -12.11
C HIS A 672 6.55 24.80 -12.02
N ILE A 673 6.40 24.21 -10.83
CA ILE A 673 5.40 23.18 -10.50
C ILE A 673 4.77 23.49 -9.14
N VAL A 674 3.52 23.07 -8.94
CA VAL A 674 2.86 23.09 -7.63
C VAL A 674 3.08 21.73 -6.96
N PRO A 675 3.75 21.64 -5.79
CA PRO A 675 3.96 20.38 -5.08
C PRO A 675 2.65 19.71 -4.67
N LYS A 676 2.45 18.45 -5.08
CA LYS A 676 1.24 17.66 -4.78
C LYS A 676 1.46 16.57 -3.74
N GLY A 677 2.72 16.24 -3.44
CA GLY A 677 3.08 15.11 -2.62
C GLY A 677 2.54 15.23 -1.19
N THR A 678 2.20 14.08 -0.62
CA THR A 678 1.80 13.93 0.78
C THR A 678 2.59 12.81 1.42
N LEU A 679 3.29 13.11 2.53
CA LEU A 679 4.01 12.13 3.36
C LEU A 679 3.13 10.89 3.60
N PRO A 680 3.50 9.69 3.11
CA PRO A 680 2.62 8.51 3.10
C PRO A 680 2.25 7.96 4.50
N GLY A 681 1.43 6.91 4.51
CA GLY A 681 1.13 6.09 5.68
C GLY A 681 0.28 6.77 6.74
N THR A 682 0.62 6.57 8.02
CA THR A 682 -0.15 7.12 9.14
C THR A 682 -0.15 8.64 9.13
N LEU A 683 0.87 9.29 8.56
CA LEU A 683 0.95 10.75 8.45
C LEU A 683 0.21 11.31 7.21
N ARG A 684 0.05 10.53 6.13
CA ARG A 684 -0.94 10.83 5.05
C ARG A 684 -2.34 10.78 5.63
N LYS A 685 -2.61 9.71 6.38
CA LYS A 685 -3.85 9.56 7.13
C LYS A 685 -3.96 10.73 8.12
N SER A 686 -2.90 11.14 8.81
CA SER A 686 -2.86 12.30 9.73
C SER A 686 -3.08 13.66 9.06
N LYS A 687 -2.68 13.89 7.80
CA LYS A 687 -3.11 15.09 7.04
C LYS A 687 -4.60 15.03 6.65
N LYS A 688 -5.11 13.86 6.23
CA LYS A 688 -6.57 13.60 6.11
C LYS A 688 -7.30 13.59 7.47
N VAL A 689 -6.56 13.56 8.58
CA VAL A 689 -7.02 13.47 9.97
C VAL A 689 -6.51 14.69 10.80
N LEU A 690 -6.12 15.79 10.14
CA LEU A 690 -5.81 17.09 10.76
C LEU A 690 -7.03 18.01 10.77
N LYS A 691 -7.97 17.78 9.85
CA LYS A 691 -9.38 17.62 10.24
C LYS A 691 -9.41 16.42 11.19
N SER A 692 -9.31 16.64 12.50
CA SER A 692 -9.18 15.58 13.52
C SER A 692 -10.17 14.43 13.29
N ARG A 693 -9.81 13.20 13.68
CA ARG A 693 -10.75 12.08 13.82
C ARG A 693 -11.68 12.38 15.00
N GLN A 694 -12.52 13.40 14.81
CA GLN A 694 -13.69 13.66 15.61
C GLN A 694 -14.52 12.40 15.56
N HIS A 695 -14.52 11.67 16.67
CA HIS A 695 -15.59 10.72 16.92
C HIS A 695 -16.83 11.56 17.18
N TRP A 696 -17.48 11.96 16.09
CA TRP A 696 -18.74 12.69 16.15
C TRP A 696 -19.71 11.89 16.99
N ILE A 697 -20.30 12.55 17.99
CA ILE A 697 -21.39 12.00 18.78
C ILE A 697 -22.51 11.68 17.80
N VAL A 698 -22.84 10.39 17.70
CA VAL A 698 -23.96 9.92 16.88
C VAL A 698 -25.13 9.68 17.82
N GLU A 699 -26.14 10.53 17.71
CA GLU A 699 -27.40 10.41 18.43
C GLU A 699 -28.38 9.59 17.59
N GLU A 700 -29.39 9.02 18.25
CA GLU A 700 -30.58 8.51 17.58
C GLU A 700 -31.42 9.71 17.08
N TYR A 701 -31.99 9.55 15.89
CA TYR A 701 -32.85 10.52 15.21
C TYR A 701 -34.16 10.68 15.98
N ASP A 702 -34.60 11.92 16.19
CA ASP A 702 -35.91 12.25 16.71
C ASP A 702 -36.68 13.09 15.69
N ARG A 703 -37.90 12.66 15.33
CA ARG A 703 -38.74 13.30 14.33
C ARG A 703 -39.04 14.78 14.64
N HIS A 704 -39.34 15.09 15.89
CA HIS A 704 -39.72 16.44 16.32
C HIS A 704 -38.51 17.39 16.38
N ARG A 705 -37.30 16.84 16.60
CA ARG A 705 -36.03 17.57 16.68
C ARG A 705 -35.34 17.74 15.33
N ASP A 706 -35.32 16.70 14.50
CA ASP A 706 -34.35 16.55 13.41
C ASP A 706 -34.96 16.59 12.00
N ALA A 707 -36.28 16.40 11.84
CA ALA A 707 -36.92 16.28 10.51
C ALA A 707 -36.60 17.46 9.57
N HIS A 708 -36.81 18.70 10.01
CA HIS A 708 -36.48 19.89 9.21
C HIS A 708 -34.98 19.98 8.88
N GLY A 709 -34.11 19.55 9.81
CA GLY A 709 -32.67 19.49 9.59
C GLY A 709 -32.26 18.42 8.56
N LEU A 710 -33.04 17.35 8.41
CA LEU A 710 -32.85 16.31 7.39
C LEU A 710 -33.29 16.81 6.00
N GLU A 711 -34.36 17.59 5.93
CA GLU A 711 -34.83 18.22 4.68
C GLU A 711 -33.82 19.25 4.15
N GLU A 712 -33.21 20.06 5.01
CA GLU A 712 -32.14 20.98 4.57
C GLU A 712 -30.83 20.25 4.24
N LEU A 713 -30.49 19.17 4.96
CA LEU A 713 -29.34 18.31 4.65
C LEU A 713 -29.48 17.62 3.28
N THR A 714 -30.67 17.12 2.95
CA THR A 714 -30.93 16.42 1.68
C THR A 714 -30.91 17.38 0.50
N LYS A 715 -31.54 18.57 0.60
CA LYS A 715 -31.36 19.67 -0.36
C LYS A 715 -29.91 20.12 -0.50
N ALA A 716 -29.14 20.17 0.59
CA ALA A 716 -27.72 20.51 0.54
C ALA A 716 -26.88 19.44 -0.17
N VAL A 717 -27.22 18.15 -0.02
CA VAL A 717 -26.58 17.05 -0.76
C VAL A 717 -26.96 17.05 -2.24
N ALA A 718 -28.23 17.28 -2.57
CA ALA A 718 -28.72 17.36 -3.95
C ALA A 718 -27.99 18.43 -4.76
N ARG A 719 -28.00 19.68 -4.28
CA ARG A 719 -27.33 20.85 -4.90
C ARG A 719 -25.81 20.75 -5.03
N ALA A 720 -25.19 19.73 -4.44
CA ALA A 720 -23.73 19.55 -4.38
C ALA A 720 -23.24 18.24 -5.00
N ASN A 721 -24.14 17.46 -5.62
CA ASN A 721 -23.77 16.31 -6.44
C ASN A 721 -23.70 16.73 -7.92
N ILE A 722 -22.90 16.01 -8.71
CA ILE A 722 -22.68 16.31 -10.14
C ILE A 722 -23.76 15.64 -11.02
N VAL A 723 -24.34 14.54 -10.54
CA VAL A 723 -25.45 13.81 -11.14
C VAL A 723 -26.77 14.45 -10.72
N ASP A 724 -27.72 14.58 -11.64
CA ASP A 724 -29.07 15.06 -11.31
C ASP A 724 -29.77 14.08 -10.35
N MET A 725 -30.02 14.57 -9.14
CA MET A 725 -30.75 13.86 -8.09
C MET A 725 -31.93 14.72 -7.61
N GLY A 726 -32.61 15.44 -8.51
CA GLY A 726 -33.64 16.45 -8.18
C GLY A 726 -34.80 15.95 -7.30
N HIS A 727 -35.13 14.66 -7.34
CA HIS A 727 -36.07 14.01 -6.42
C HIS A 727 -35.68 14.14 -4.92
N LEU A 728 -34.40 14.37 -4.60
CA LEU A 728 -33.91 14.63 -3.24
C LEU A 728 -34.19 16.07 -2.76
N GLU A 729 -34.42 17.04 -3.66
CA GLU A 729 -34.74 18.42 -3.24
C GLU A 729 -36.17 18.53 -2.68
N SER A 730 -37.06 17.65 -3.15
CA SER A 730 -38.48 17.57 -2.80
C SER A 730 -38.81 16.50 -1.77
N MET A 731 -37.82 15.74 -1.29
CA MET A 731 -38.02 14.58 -0.43
C MET A 731 -38.27 15.00 1.03
N PRO A 732 -39.46 14.74 1.61
CA PRO A 732 -39.73 15.05 3.02
C PRO A 732 -38.94 14.11 3.94
N ALA A 733 -38.68 14.52 5.19
CA ALA A 733 -38.00 13.66 6.17
C ALA A 733 -38.72 12.32 6.42
N ALA A 734 -40.06 12.33 6.31
CA ALA A 734 -40.91 11.16 6.45
C ALA A 734 -40.64 10.04 5.41
N SER A 735 -39.85 10.30 4.37
CA SER A 735 -39.47 9.30 3.36
C SER A 735 -38.66 8.13 3.94
N PHE A 736 -38.11 8.29 5.15
CA PHE A 736 -37.38 7.25 5.86
C PHE A 736 -38.21 6.54 6.95
N GLU A 737 -39.28 7.18 7.45
CA GLU A 737 -40.05 6.74 8.60
C GLU A 737 -41.18 5.79 8.17
N LEU A 738 -40.95 4.47 8.12
CA LEU A 738 -41.91 3.51 7.60
C LEU A 738 -43.10 3.26 8.56
N PHE A 739 -42.89 3.37 9.87
CA PHE A 739 -43.87 3.07 10.93
C PHE A 739 -44.52 1.66 10.82
N ASN A 740 -43.87 0.70 10.15
CA ASN A 740 -44.38 -0.65 9.96
C ASN A 740 -43.98 -1.56 11.13
N GLN A 741 -44.96 -2.22 11.76
CA GLN A 741 -44.77 -3.13 12.90
C GLN A 741 -43.87 -4.35 12.60
N ASN A 742 -43.68 -4.71 11.33
CA ASN A 742 -42.84 -5.83 10.89
C ASN A 742 -41.38 -5.41 10.54
N ILE A 743 -41.09 -4.10 10.49
CA ILE A 743 -39.76 -3.57 10.15
C ILE A 743 -39.28 -2.74 11.33
N GLU A 744 -38.27 -3.22 12.06
CA GLU A 744 -37.69 -2.45 13.15
C GLU A 744 -36.74 -1.38 12.57
N GLU A 745 -37.07 -0.12 12.76
CA GLU A 745 -36.28 1.01 12.26
C GLU A 745 -35.60 1.78 13.40
N ALA A 746 -34.34 2.15 13.19
CA ALA A 746 -33.67 3.19 13.97
C ALA A 746 -32.77 3.99 13.05
N HIS A 747 -32.74 5.30 13.23
CA HIS A 747 -31.98 6.21 12.40
C HIS A 747 -31.03 7.03 13.26
N PHE A 748 -29.95 7.49 12.64
CA PHE A 748 -28.80 8.05 13.37
C PHE A 748 -28.42 9.40 12.78
N VAL A 749 -28.11 10.37 13.63
CA VAL A 749 -27.73 11.73 13.23
C VAL A 749 -26.43 12.17 13.87
N VAL A 750 -25.72 13.05 13.14
CA VAL A 750 -24.67 13.90 13.69
C VAL A 750 -25.13 15.34 13.52
N ARG A 751 -25.26 16.07 14.63
CA ARG A 751 -25.76 17.46 14.67
C ARG A 751 -24.76 18.43 15.29
N ASN A 752 -24.92 19.71 14.99
CA ASN A 752 -24.25 20.79 15.72
C ASN A 752 -24.97 21.05 17.05
N SER A 753 -24.27 20.92 18.18
CA SER A 753 -24.83 21.13 19.53
C SER A 753 -25.34 22.55 19.81
N SER A 754 -24.91 23.55 19.02
CA SER A 754 -25.27 24.97 19.21
C SER A 754 -26.24 25.50 18.16
N THR A 755 -26.24 24.96 16.93
CA THR A 755 -27.12 25.43 15.85
C THR A 755 -28.18 24.41 15.44
N HIS A 756 -28.19 23.22 16.03
CA HIS A 756 -29.06 22.07 15.73
C HIS A 756 -29.01 21.54 14.28
N ALA A 757 -28.32 22.21 13.36
CA ALA A 757 -28.12 21.77 11.98
C ALA A 757 -27.47 20.37 11.92
N LEU A 758 -28.03 19.50 11.05
CA LEU A 758 -27.49 18.18 10.81
C LEU A 758 -26.27 18.26 9.88
N TYR A 759 -25.20 17.55 10.25
CA TYR A 759 -24.01 17.35 9.43
C TYR A 759 -23.99 15.99 8.74
N GLY A 760 -24.85 15.07 9.17
CA GLY A 760 -25.09 13.79 8.50
C GLY A 760 -26.22 13.00 9.15
N PHE A 761 -26.75 12.05 8.39
CA PHE A 761 -27.86 11.16 8.76
C PHE A 761 -27.59 9.76 8.19
N ALA A 762 -28.07 8.72 8.87
CA ALA A 762 -28.11 7.35 8.33
C ALA A 762 -29.40 6.64 8.73
N ALA A 763 -30.09 6.05 7.76
CA ALA A 763 -31.30 5.25 7.98
C ALA A 763 -30.94 3.75 8.05
N THR A 764 -31.46 3.06 9.07
CA THR A 764 -31.29 1.61 9.23
C THR A 764 -32.61 0.91 9.55
N TYR A 765 -32.76 -0.30 9.01
CA TYR A 765 -33.96 -1.13 9.10
C TYR A 765 -33.58 -2.58 9.41
N PHE A 766 -34.45 -3.33 10.07
CA PHE A 766 -34.26 -4.76 10.34
C PHE A 766 -35.56 -5.54 10.13
N VAL A 767 -35.54 -6.54 9.25
CA VAL A 767 -36.70 -7.35 8.87
C VAL A 767 -36.27 -8.79 8.52
N ASP A 768 -36.94 -9.79 9.12
CA ASP A 768 -36.63 -11.24 9.07
C ASP A 768 -35.11 -11.62 9.03
N GLY A 769 -34.33 -11.01 9.92
CA GLY A 769 -32.89 -11.29 10.00
C GLY A 769 -32.04 -10.63 8.91
N THR A 770 -32.60 -9.77 8.07
CA THR A 770 -31.84 -8.87 7.19
C THR A 770 -31.70 -7.50 7.87
N GLY A 771 -30.47 -7.09 8.15
CA GLY A 771 -30.15 -5.74 8.63
C GLY A 771 -29.72 -4.84 7.48
N ILE A 772 -30.42 -3.72 7.27
CA ILE A 772 -30.30 -2.91 6.07
C ILE A 772 -29.81 -1.50 6.42
N LEU A 773 -28.75 -1.05 5.76
CA LEU A 773 -28.32 0.35 5.73
C LEU A 773 -28.93 1.01 4.48
N GLY A 774 -30.11 1.61 4.65
CA GLY A 774 -30.92 2.11 3.54
C GLY A 774 -30.44 3.44 2.95
N ALA A 775 -29.85 4.33 3.76
CA ALA A 775 -29.30 5.59 3.28
C ALA A 775 -28.19 6.12 4.19
N ILE A 776 -27.27 6.92 3.64
CA ILE A 776 -26.32 7.74 4.41
C ILE A 776 -26.06 9.09 3.72
N PHE A 777 -26.33 10.18 4.44
CA PHE A 777 -26.05 11.55 4.00
C PHE A 777 -24.93 12.17 4.83
N VAL A 778 -24.08 12.97 4.19
CA VAL A 778 -23.09 13.83 4.85
C VAL A 778 -23.09 15.17 4.15
N ASP A 779 -23.26 16.24 4.94
CA ASP A 779 -23.22 17.62 4.47
C ASP A 779 -21.95 17.86 3.62
N PRO A 780 -22.04 18.49 2.44
CA PRO A 780 -20.90 18.69 1.55
C PRO A 780 -19.69 19.37 2.21
N SER A 781 -19.91 20.37 3.07
CA SER A 781 -18.84 21.05 3.82
C SER A 781 -18.22 20.15 4.91
N LYS A 782 -18.98 19.18 5.42
CA LYS A 782 -18.56 18.18 6.40
C LYS A 782 -18.16 16.83 5.79
N ARG A 783 -18.06 16.73 4.46
CA ARG A 783 -17.32 15.64 3.83
C ARG A 783 -15.84 15.70 4.29
N ASN A 784 -15.20 14.54 4.40
CA ASN A 784 -13.83 14.37 4.91
C ASN A 784 -13.54 14.80 6.38
N VAL A 785 -14.53 15.03 7.26
CA VAL A 785 -14.33 15.13 8.73
C VAL A 785 -14.77 13.87 9.51
N SER A 786 -14.81 12.70 8.87
CA SER A 786 -15.24 11.41 9.46
C SER A 786 -16.72 11.26 9.89
N VAL A 787 -17.60 12.26 9.69
CA VAL A 787 -19.05 12.17 10.01
C VAL A 787 -19.69 10.88 9.48
N GLY A 788 -19.57 10.61 8.18
CA GLY A 788 -20.10 9.39 7.56
C GLY A 788 -19.54 8.09 8.13
N ARG A 789 -18.28 8.09 8.61
CA ARG A 789 -17.68 6.90 9.24
C ARG A 789 -18.17 6.69 10.67
N SER A 790 -18.44 7.76 11.43
CA SER A 790 -19.12 7.65 12.72
C SER A 790 -20.53 7.09 12.55
N LEU A 791 -21.31 7.64 11.62
CA LEU A 791 -22.66 7.17 11.28
C LEU A 791 -22.66 5.70 10.86
N HIS A 792 -21.83 5.32 9.87
CA HIS A 792 -21.72 3.94 9.39
C HIS A 792 -21.34 2.94 10.48
N ARG A 793 -20.37 3.24 11.36
CA ARG A 793 -20.03 2.34 12.47
C ARG A 793 -21.14 2.24 13.53
N ARG A 794 -21.88 3.31 13.81
CA ARG A 794 -23.03 3.26 14.75
C ARG A 794 -24.20 2.47 14.16
N ALA A 795 -24.50 2.69 12.87
CA ALA A 795 -25.50 1.97 12.10
C ALA A 795 -25.20 0.46 12.06
N LEU A 796 -23.98 0.07 11.65
CA LEU A 796 -23.62 -1.35 11.59
C LEU A 796 -23.63 -2.03 12.96
N ARG A 797 -23.15 -1.39 14.04
CA ARG A 797 -23.27 -1.96 15.40
C ARG A 797 -24.72 -2.20 15.81
N TYR A 798 -25.63 -1.28 15.49
CA TYR A 798 -27.06 -1.46 15.77
C TYR A 798 -27.63 -2.66 15.01
N LEU A 799 -27.28 -2.82 13.73
CA LEU A 799 -27.75 -3.93 12.88
C LEU A 799 -27.13 -5.28 13.26
N ILE A 800 -25.82 -5.34 13.56
CA ILE A 800 -25.11 -6.55 14.00
C ILE A 800 -25.60 -6.98 15.40
N GLY A 801 -25.93 -6.01 16.26
CA GLY A 801 -26.55 -6.26 17.56
C GLY A 801 -27.98 -6.82 17.51
N LYS A 802 -28.59 -6.96 16.32
CA LYS A 802 -29.93 -7.55 16.19
C LYS A 802 -29.90 -9.06 16.35
N ARG A 803 -30.64 -9.54 17.35
CA ARG A 803 -30.82 -10.96 17.62
C ARG A 803 -31.44 -11.66 16.39
N GLY A 804 -30.66 -12.54 15.75
CA GLY A 804 -31.10 -13.29 14.58
C GLY A 804 -30.82 -12.61 13.24
N VAL A 805 -29.93 -11.61 13.19
CA VAL A 805 -29.36 -11.13 11.92
C VAL A 805 -28.57 -12.24 11.23
N LYS A 806 -28.85 -12.44 9.93
CA LYS A 806 -28.30 -13.46 9.03
C LYS A 806 -27.57 -12.81 7.84
N LYS A 807 -28.07 -11.64 7.40
CA LYS A 807 -27.64 -10.89 6.21
C LYS A 807 -27.53 -9.41 6.58
N LEU A 808 -26.50 -8.74 6.08
CA LEU A 808 -26.41 -7.28 6.02
C LEU A 808 -26.55 -6.82 4.57
N GLN A 809 -27.25 -5.71 4.34
CA GLN A 809 -27.57 -5.17 3.02
C GLN A 809 -27.30 -3.66 2.96
N LEU A 810 -26.78 -3.18 1.83
CA LEU A 810 -26.58 -1.76 1.54
C LEU A 810 -27.52 -1.33 0.41
N GLY A 811 -28.36 -0.34 0.71
CA GLY A 811 -29.53 0.00 -0.11
C GLY A 811 -30.76 -0.81 0.27
N THR A 812 -31.93 -0.29 -0.07
CA THR A 812 -33.22 -0.95 0.16
C THR A 812 -34.22 -0.59 -0.93
N THR A 813 -35.11 -1.51 -1.24
CA THR A 813 -36.29 -1.25 -2.08
C THR A 813 -37.42 -0.59 -1.28
N PHE A 814 -37.46 -0.73 0.04
CA PHE A 814 -38.47 -0.06 0.89
C PHE A 814 -37.80 0.53 2.14
N PRO A 815 -37.74 1.86 2.31
CA PRO A 815 -38.14 2.90 1.34
C PRO A 815 -37.15 3.02 0.18
N GLY A 816 -37.65 3.06 -1.06
CA GLY A 816 -36.87 3.05 -2.31
C GLY A 816 -36.17 4.38 -2.64
N VAL A 817 -35.46 4.96 -1.67
CA VAL A 817 -34.66 6.19 -1.83
C VAL A 817 -33.30 5.90 -2.47
N PHE A 818 -32.62 4.85 -1.97
CA PHE A 818 -31.38 4.33 -2.54
C PHE A 818 -31.49 2.81 -2.60
N LEU A 819 -31.52 2.26 -3.82
CA LEU A 819 -31.57 0.81 -4.02
C LEU A 819 -30.20 0.15 -3.75
N GLY A 820 -29.16 0.97 -3.62
CA GLY A 820 -27.76 0.58 -3.49
C GLY A 820 -26.87 1.80 -3.62
N ILE A 821 -25.59 1.59 -3.97
CA ILE A 821 -24.65 2.67 -4.29
C ILE A 821 -24.97 3.21 -5.69
N PRO A 822 -25.23 4.52 -5.88
CA PRO A 822 -25.43 5.09 -7.22
C PRO A 822 -24.22 4.85 -8.13
N ILE A 823 -24.47 4.46 -9.38
CA ILE A 823 -23.42 4.15 -10.35
C ILE A 823 -23.04 5.42 -11.11
N ASP A 824 -21.97 6.06 -10.66
CA ASP A 824 -21.21 7.09 -11.40
C ASP A 824 -19.85 7.33 -10.73
N GLU A 825 -18.97 8.14 -11.33
CA GLU A 825 -17.54 8.32 -10.96
C GLU A 825 -17.27 8.97 -9.57
N GLY A 826 -18.26 9.05 -8.68
CA GLY A 826 -18.20 9.76 -7.39
C GLY A 826 -17.37 9.11 -6.26
N GLY A 827 -16.65 8.01 -6.51
CA GLY A 827 -15.76 7.36 -5.54
C GLY A 827 -16.44 6.71 -4.31
N VAL A 828 -17.78 6.73 -4.24
CA VAL A 828 -18.56 6.21 -3.10
C VAL A 828 -18.42 4.70 -2.93
N LYS A 829 -18.36 3.94 -4.04
CA LYS A 829 -18.06 2.49 -4.04
C LYS A 829 -16.74 2.19 -3.34
N ASN A 830 -15.69 2.95 -3.65
CA ASN A 830 -14.39 2.84 -3.00
C ASN A 830 -14.46 3.22 -1.52
N TRP A 831 -15.33 4.16 -1.12
CA TRP A 831 -15.53 4.47 0.30
C TRP A 831 -16.17 3.31 1.08
N PHE A 832 -17.20 2.65 0.53
CA PHE A 832 -17.81 1.49 1.19
C PHE A 832 -16.85 0.29 1.25
N ALA A 833 -16.10 0.01 0.18
CA ALA A 833 -15.03 -1.00 0.18
C ALA A 833 -13.97 -0.72 1.27
N ASN A 834 -13.47 0.52 1.35
CA ASN A 834 -12.50 0.95 2.38
C ASN A 834 -13.08 0.94 3.83
N ASN A 835 -14.37 0.69 4.01
CA ASN A 835 -15.00 0.51 5.32
C ASN A 835 -15.51 -0.92 5.55
N GLY A 836 -15.23 -1.89 4.68
CA GLY A 836 -15.45 -3.34 4.92
C GLY A 836 -16.57 -4.01 4.13
N TRP A 837 -17.26 -3.30 3.22
CA TRP A 837 -18.23 -3.95 2.33
C TRP A 837 -17.53 -4.69 1.18
N ASP A 838 -18.01 -5.90 0.87
CA ASP A 838 -17.65 -6.56 -0.39
C ASP A 838 -18.32 -5.82 -1.56
N VAL A 839 -17.53 -5.52 -2.59
CA VAL A 839 -17.93 -4.79 -3.80
C VAL A 839 -17.63 -5.58 -5.08
N GLN A 840 -17.23 -6.86 -4.98
CA GLN A 840 -16.87 -7.71 -6.12
C GLN A 840 -18.09 -8.17 -6.92
N PHE A 841 -19.20 -8.47 -6.25
CA PHE A 841 -20.41 -9.03 -6.85
C PHE A 841 -21.66 -8.19 -6.53
N PRO A 842 -21.72 -6.93 -6.99
CA PRO A 842 -22.90 -6.08 -6.80
C PRO A 842 -24.08 -6.59 -7.62
N LYS A 843 -25.29 -6.45 -7.09
CA LYS A 843 -26.53 -6.64 -7.86
C LYS A 843 -26.99 -5.28 -8.40
N ARG A 844 -27.02 -5.10 -9.72
CA ARG A 844 -27.50 -3.83 -10.30
C ARG A 844 -29.03 -3.74 -10.25
N LEU A 845 -29.52 -2.58 -9.82
CA LEU A 845 -30.93 -2.22 -9.76
C LEU A 845 -31.14 -0.85 -10.40
N THR A 846 -32.08 -0.76 -11.32
CA THR A 846 -32.29 0.40 -12.20
C THR A 846 -33.74 0.89 -12.12
N ASN A 847 -33.89 2.22 -12.00
CA ASN A 847 -35.16 2.93 -12.15
C ASN A 847 -35.24 3.49 -13.58
N LEU A 848 -36.39 3.31 -14.22
CA LEU A 848 -36.68 3.73 -15.59
C LEU A 848 -37.87 4.70 -15.62
N ILE A 849 -37.94 5.56 -16.64
CA ILE A 849 -39.03 6.53 -16.81
C ILE A 849 -39.55 6.59 -18.26
N ILE A 850 -40.86 6.82 -18.42
CA ILE A 850 -41.46 7.33 -19.66
C ILE A 850 -41.77 8.81 -19.42
N ASN A 851 -41.11 9.69 -20.18
CA ASN A 851 -41.21 11.14 -20.02
C ASN A 851 -42.46 11.79 -20.66
N ASP A 852 -43.07 11.14 -21.67
CA ASP A 852 -44.40 11.48 -22.19
C ASP A 852 -45.28 10.22 -22.28
N LEU A 853 -46.14 10.03 -21.27
CA LEU A 853 -47.12 8.95 -21.26
C LEU A 853 -48.30 9.22 -22.21
N SER A 854 -48.50 10.45 -22.68
CA SER A 854 -49.60 10.82 -23.58
C SER A 854 -49.36 10.37 -25.02
N GLY A 855 -48.14 10.58 -25.56
CA GLY A 855 -47.71 10.05 -26.85
C GLY A 855 -47.39 8.56 -26.86
N TRP A 856 -47.10 7.95 -25.69
CA TRP A 856 -46.74 6.54 -25.58
C TRP A 856 -47.73 5.57 -26.24
N SER A 857 -47.22 4.60 -27.00
CA SER A 857 -48.01 3.57 -27.69
C SER A 857 -47.48 2.16 -27.40
N ILE A 858 -48.32 1.14 -27.61
CA ILE A 858 -47.98 -0.25 -27.31
C ILE A 858 -46.95 -0.76 -28.34
N PRO A 859 -45.82 -1.37 -27.93
CA PRO A 859 -44.83 -1.92 -28.85
C PRO A 859 -45.41 -2.94 -29.84
N GLU A 860 -44.91 -2.90 -31.07
CA GLU A 860 -45.37 -3.79 -32.14
C GLU A 860 -45.08 -5.27 -31.80
N GLY A 861 -46.00 -6.17 -32.16
CA GLY A 861 -45.89 -7.60 -31.92
C GLY A 861 -46.11 -8.08 -30.47
N LEU A 862 -45.96 -7.20 -29.46
CA LEU A 862 -46.02 -7.59 -28.04
C LEU A 862 -47.36 -8.22 -27.65
N LEU A 863 -48.49 -7.66 -28.10
CA LEU A 863 -49.82 -8.22 -27.84
C LEU A 863 -50.00 -9.60 -28.47
N GLN A 864 -49.49 -9.81 -29.68
CA GLN A 864 -49.53 -11.10 -30.38
C GLN A 864 -48.66 -12.14 -29.67
N SER A 865 -47.49 -11.75 -29.15
CA SER A 865 -46.63 -12.62 -28.35
C SER A 865 -47.28 -13.03 -27.02
N ILE A 866 -47.87 -12.08 -26.30
CA ILE A 866 -48.65 -12.34 -25.06
C ILE A 866 -49.80 -13.32 -25.32
N GLN A 867 -50.56 -13.12 -26.40
CA GLN A 867 -51.65 -14.02 -26.80
C GLN A 867 -51.15 -15.43 -27.16
N ARG A 868 -50.05 -15.55 -27.91
CA ARG A 868 -49.43 -16.84 -28.26
C ARG A 868 -48.92 -17.61 -27.05
N ALA A 869 -48.52 -16.93 -25.98
CA ALA A 869 -48.06 -17.52 -24.74
C ALA A 869 -49.20 -17.95 -23.78
N ASN A 870 -50.47 -17.69 -24.13
CA ASN A 870 -51.64 -17.91 -23.27
C ASN A 870 -51.52 -17.22 -21.89
N LEU A 871 -50.87 -16.05 -21.85
CA LEU A 871 -50.74 -15.24 -20.63
C LEU A 871 -52.01 -14.40 -20.43
N SER A 872 -52.52 -14.41 -19.20
CA SER A 872 -53.65 -13.58 -18.77
C SER A 872 -53.23 -12.63 -17.65
N PHE A 873 -53.92 -11.49 -17.51
CA PHE A 873 -53.58 -10.47 -16.53
C PHE A 873 -54.85 -9.95 -15.85
N ASP A 874 -54.81 -9.83 -14.51
CA ASP A 874 -55.90 -9.26 -13.72
C ASP A 874 -55.38 -8.30 -12.65
N LEU A 875 -56.20 -7.30 -12.28
CA LEU A 875 -55.88 -6.25 -11.32
C LEU A 875 -56.69 -6.49 -10.04
N ILE A 876 -56.02 -6.63 -8.90
CA ILE A 876 -56.64 -6.78 -7.58
C ILE A 876 -56.34 -5.57 -6.68
N HIS A 877 -57.27 -5.30 -5.77
CA HIS A 877 -57.16 -4.31 -4.70
C HIS A 877 -57.64 -4.96 -3.39
N GLY A 878 -57.10 -4.54 -2.25
CA GLY A 878 -57.52 -5.04 -0.95
C GLY A 878 -56.93 -6.40 -0.59
N LEU A 879 -56.98 -6.74 0.70
CA LEU A 879 -56.38 -7.96 1.24
C LEU A 879 -57.19 -9.24 0.93
N GLU A 880 -58.45 -9.11 0.53
CA GLU A 880 -59.39 -10.24 0.33
C GLU A 880 -58.92 -11.27 -0.71
N ASN A 881 -58.12 -10.87 -1.69
CA ASN A 881 -57.57 -11.74 -2.74
C ASN A 881 -56.02 -11.83 -2.69
N ALA A 882 -55.41 -11.33 -1.62
CA ALA A 882 -53.97 -11.09 -1.54
C ALA A 882 -53.12 -12.31 -1.22
N GLU A 883 -53.68 -13.38 -0.65
CA GLU A 883 -52.90 -14.53 -0.13
C GLU A 883 -51.96 -15.13 -1.19
N SER A 884 -52.48 -15.38 -2.40
CA SER A 884 -51.71 -15.84 -3.56
C SER A 884 -50.51 -14.94 -3.91
N VAL A 885 -50.70 -13.62 -3.85
CA VAL A 885 -49.67 -12.60 -4.14
C VAL A 885 -48.64 -12.54 -3.02
N LEU A 886 -49.08 -12.49 -1.77
CA LEU A 886 -48.18 -12.39 -0.62
C LEU A 886 -47.35 -13.66 -0.43
N SER A 887 -47.92 -14.84 -0.74
CA SER A 887 -47.17 -16.10 -0.76
C SER A 887 -46.13 -16.13 -1.88
N HIS A 888 -46.48 -15.69 -3.09
CA HIS A 888 -45.54 -15.58 -4.23
C HIS A 888 -44.39 -14.62 -3.91
N VAL A 889 -44.71 -13.38 -3.53
CA VAL A 889 -43.72 -12.34 -3.19
C VAL A 889 -42.82 -12.78 -2.03
N GLY A 890 -43.39 -13.40 -0.98
CA GLY A 890 -42.62 -13.93 0.15
C GLY A 890 -41.71 -15.11 -0.20
N SER A 891 -41.91 -15.77 -1.35
CA SER A 891 -41.03 -16.83 -1.86
C SER A 891 -39.99 -16.37 -2.89
N CYS A 892 -40.20 -15.20 -3.52
CA CYS A 892 -39.41 -14.74 -4.67
C CYS A 892 -38.68 -13.39 -4.46
N ALA A 893 -38.92 -12.67 -3.36
CA ALA A 893 -38.34 -11.34 -3.12
C ALA A 893 -37.76 -11.21 -1.69
N ASN A 894 -36.98 -10.14 -1.45
CA ASN A 894 -36.50 -9.81 -0.10
C ASN A 894 -37.68 -9.46 0.84
N PRO A 895 -37.55 -9.65 2.18
CA PRO A 895 -38.63 -9.39 3.13
C PRO A 895 -39.22 -7.97 3.10
N GLU A 896 -38.41 -6.94 2.84
CA GLU A 896 -38.88 -5.55 2.73
C GLU A 896 -39.85 -5.33 1.55
N VAL A 897 -39.75 -6.15 0.49
CA VAL A 897 -40.66 -6.10 -0.67
C VAL A 897 -42.03 -6.67 -0.31
N LEU A 898 -42.08 -7.72 0.51
CA LEU A 898 -43.33 -8.30 0.98
C LEU A 898 -44.14 -7.30 1.83
N GLU A 899 -43.46 -6.50 2.65
CA GLU A 899 -44.08 -5.44 3.45
C GLU A 899 -44.63 -4.30 2.60
N LEU A 900 -43.89 -3.85 1.58
CA LEU A 900 -44.39 -2.89 0.60
C LEU A 900 -45.66 -3.40 -0.11
N TYR A 901 -45.70 -4.67 -0.53
CA TYR A 901 -46.89 -5.27 -1.14
C TYR A 901 -48.09 -5.24 -0.18
N LYS A 902 -47.90 -5.49 1.11
CA LYS A 902 -48.95 -5.34 2.13
C LYS A 902 -49.44 -3.88 2.24
N CYS A 903 -48.54 -2.90 2.27
CA CYS A 903 -48.90 -1.48 2.28
C CYS A 903 -49.68 -1.06 1.01
N ALA A 904 -49.27 -1.53 -0.16
CA ALA A 904 -49.97 -1.29 -1.42
C ALA A 904 -51.38 -1.92 -1.46
N LEU A 905 -51.55 -3.12 -0.89
CA LEU A 905 -52.85 -3.79 -0.79
C LEU A 905 -53.78 -3.16 0.24
N GLN A 906 -53.25 -2.49 1.26
CA GLN A 906 -54.03 -1.68 2.22
C GLN A 906 -54.52 -0.37 1.59
N GLU A 907 -53.71 0.28 0.75
CA GLU A 907 -54.06 1.53 0.05
C GLU A 907 -54.91 1.28 -1.21
N THR A 908 -56.14 0.81 -0.98
CA THR A 908 -57.11 0.41 -2.02
C THR A 908 -57.56 1.51 -3.00
N LYS A 909 -57.28 2.79 -2.76
CA LYS A 909 -57.77 3.92 -3.58
C LYS A 909 -56.70 4.46 -4.52
N ALA A 910 -55.43 4.41 -4.12
CA ALA A 910 -54.30 4.89 -4.90
C ALA A 910 -53.37 3.78 -5.41
N CYS A 911 -53.49 2.55 -4.90
CA CYS A 911 -52.66 1.41 -5.29
C CYS A 911 -53.49 0.20 -5.74
N GLY A 912 -52.87 -0.68 -6.52
CA GLY A 912 -53.41 -1.99 -6.91
C GLY A 912 -52.31 -2.92 -7.42
N ILE A 913 -52.57 -4.23 -7.44
CA ILE A 913 -51.60 -5.25 -7.87
C ILE A 913 -52.07 -5.88 -9.18
N VAL A 914 -51.24 -5.84 -10.23
CA VAL A 914 -51.48 -6.70 -11.41
C VAL A 914 -50.81 -8.04 -11.17
N ARG A 915 -51.56 -9.10 -11.45
CA ARG A 915 -51.06 -10.48 -11.54
C ARG A 915 -50.93 -10.87 -13.01
N ALA A 916 -49.86 -11.57 -13.34
CA ALA A 916 -49.72 -12.31 -14.59
C ALA A 916 -49.95 -13.78 -14.29
N LYS A 917 -50.85 -14.43 -15.03
CA LYS A 917 -51.17 -15.84 -14.86
C LYS A 917 -50.99 -16.65 -16.13
N GLY A 918 -50.41 -17.83 -15.99
CA GLY A 918 -50.22 -18.80 -17.05
C GLY A 918 -51.42 -19.75 -17.23
N PRO A 919 -51.26 -20.75 -18.11
CA PRO A 919 -52.22 -21.84 -18.25
C PRO A 919 -52.51 -22.51 -16.89
N GLY A 920 -53.80 -22.63 -16.55
CA GLY A 920 -54.25 -23.19 -15.26
C GLY A 920 -54.33 -22.20 -14.09
N ASP A 921 -54.40 -20.89 -14.36
CA ASP A 921 -54.49 -19.81 -13.34
C ASP A 921 -53.25 -19.70 -12.43
N THR A 922 -52.14 -20.31 -12.84
CA THR A 922 -50.86 -20.31 -12.12
C THR A 922 -50.24 -18.91 -12.11
N LEU A 923 -49.92 -18.37 -10.92
CA LEU A 923 -49.32 -17.05 -10.77
C LEU A 923 -47.85 -17.07 -11.25
N LEU A 924 -47.56 -16.30 -12.31
CA LEU A 924 -46.23 -16.22 -12.93
C LEU A 924 -45.48 -14.93 -12.55
N GLY A 925 -46.18 -13.89 -12.12
CA GLY A 925 -45.54 -12.68 -11.62
C GLY A 925 -46.52 -11.59 -11.21
N THR A 926 -46.00 -10.57 -10.52
CA THR A 926 -46.78 -9.43 -10.03
C THR A 926 -46.05 -8.10 -10.17
N ILE A 927 -46.79 -7.00 -10.27
CA ILE A 927 -46.32 -5.62 -10.08
C ILE A 927 -47.29 -4.86 -9.16
N ILE A 928 -46.77 -3.85 -8.48
CA ILE A 928 -47.57 -2.80 -7.83
C ILE A 928 -47.78 -1.66 -8.84
N ILE A 929 -49.01 -1.14 -8.93
CA ILE A 929 -49.34 0.10 -9.63
C ILE A 929 -49.66 1.16 -8.58
N CYS A 930 -49.04 2.34 -8.72
CA CYS A 930 -49.29 3.51 -7.88
C CYS A 930 -49.81 4.67 -8.73
N ARG A 931 -50.96 5.22 -8.35
CA ARG A 931 -51.50 6.47 -8.91
C ARG A 931 -50.65 7.68 -8.45
N PRO A 932 -50.53 8.76 -9.25
CA PRO A 932 -49.97 10.03 -8.77
C PRO A 932 -50.64 10.49 -7.45
N GLY A 933 -49.83 10.93 -6.49
CA GLY A 933 -50.30 11.31 -5.16
C GLY A 933 -50.66 10.13 -4.23
N SER A 934 -50.30 8.89 -4.58
CA SER A 934 -50.37 7.76 -3.66
C SER A 934 -49.49 7.99 -2.42
N PRO A 935 -49.95 7.64 -1.20
CA PRO A 935 -49.12 7.64 0.00
C PRO A 935 -47.75 6.94 -0.14
N LEU A 936 -47.62 5.97 -1.05
CA LEU A 936 -46.35 5.29 -1.33
C LEU A 936 -45.31 6.18 -2.04
N SER A 937 -45.67 7.32 -2.63
CA SER A 937 -44.68 8.24 -3.23
C SER A 937 -43.75 8.86 -2.19
N THR A 938 -44.20 8.97 -0.93
CA THR A 938 -43.35 9.36 0.20
C THR A 938 -42.17 8.40 0.35
N PHE A 939 -42.40 7.09 0.20
CA PHE A 939 -41.38 6.04 0.37
C PHE A 939 -40.67 5.66 -0.92
N VAL A 940 -41.04 6.26 -2.06
CA VAL A 940 -40.40 6.06 -3.36
C VAL A 940 -40.24 7.43 -4.03
N PRO A 941 -39.21 8.22 -3.65
CA PRO A 941 -39.03 9.60 -4.10
C PRO A 941 -39.05 9.85 -5.62
N PRO A 942 -38.66 8.91 -6.51
CA PRO A 942 -38.88 9.04 -7.95
C PRO A 942 -40.36 9.24 -8.39
N LEU A 943 -41.34 9.03 -7.50
CA LEU A 943 -42.76 9.33 -7.74
C LEU A 943 -43.19 10.73 -7.25
N LEU A 944 -42.31 11.49 -6.59
CA LEU A 944 -42.57 12.87 -6.16
C LEU A 944 -42.40 13.82 -7.36
N SER A 945 -43.29 14.81 -7.45
CA SER A 945 -43.26 15.84 -8.50
C SER A 945 -43.26 17.23 -7.89
N ASN A 946 -42.42 18.13 -8.41
CA ASN A 946 -42.35 19.54 -8.02
C ASN A 946 -43.31 20.45 -8.80
N VAL A 947 -44.10 19.87 -9.71
CA VAL A 947 -44.97 20.57 -10.67
C VAL A 947 -46.31 19.81 -10.71
N ASP A 948 -47.39 20.44 -11.19
CA ASP A 948 -48.73 19.83 -11.33
C ASP A 948 -48.80 18.60 -12.29
N GLU A 949 -47.67 18.15 -12.83
CA GLU A 949 -47.53 16.91 -13.59
C GLU A 949 -47.55 15.68 -12.66
N GLY A 950 -48.62 14.89 -12.72
CA GLY A 950 -48.73 13.65 -11.96
C GLY A 950 -47.87 12.51 -12.52
N ILE A 951 -46.99 11.95 -11.67
CA ILE A 951 -46.13 10.79 -11.99
C ILE A 951 -46.82 9.49 -11.50
N GLY A 952 -47.04 8.54 -12.42
CA GLY A 952 -47.48 7.19 -12.07
C GLY A 952 -46.32 6.27 -11.70
N GLY A 953 -46.57 5.30 -10.82
CA GLY A 953 -45.59 4.28 -10.47
C GLY A 953 -45.98 2.90 -10.99
N VAL A 954 -44.98 2.15 -11.46
CA VAL A 954 -44.98 0.70 -11.58
C VAL A 954 -43.81 0.21 -10.72
N LEU A 955 -44.09 -0.47 -9.62
CA LEU A 955 -43.10 -0.79 -8.59
C LEU A 955 -43.01 -2.30 -8.37
N ALA A 956 -41.88 -2.74 -7.81
CA ALA A 956 -41.69 -4.08 -7.29
C ALA A 956 -42.10 -5.24 -8.23
N PRO A 957 -41.56 -5.30 -9.47
CA PRO A 957 -41.78 -6.44 -10.34
C PRO A 957 -41.20 -7.71 -9.71
N VAL A 958 -42.05 -8.70 -9.40
CA VAL A 958 -41.66 -10.01 -8.86
C VAL A 958 -42.17 -11.09 -9.80
N VAL A 959 -41.28 -11.60 -10.66
CA VAL A 959 -41.58 -12.61 -11.69
C VAL A 959 -40.94 -13.94 -11.29
N HIS A 960 -41.66 -15.04 -11.52
CA HIS A 960 -41.13 -16.39 -11.30
C HIS A 960 -40.06 -16.71 -12.37
N PRO A 961 -38.84 -17.15 -12.02
CA PRO A 961 -37.82 -17.54 -12.99
C PRO A 961 -38.31 -18.63 -13.95
N GLY A 962 -38.10 -18.48 -15.25
CA GLY A 962 -38.52 -19.46 -16.25
C GLY A 962 -38.54 -18.92 -17.68
N SER A 963 -38.74 -19.80 -18.67
CA SER A 963 -38.55 -19.51 -20.10
C SER A 963 -39.49 -18.47 -20.76
N GLN A 964 -40.27 -17.74 -19.96
CA GLN A 964 -41.14 -16.64 -20.39
C GLN A 964 -41.07 -15.42 -19.46
N ASP A 965 -40.15 -15.38 -18.50
CA ASP A 965 -39.99 -14.31 -17.50
C ASP A 965 -39.99 -12.90 -18.11
N THR A 966 -39.25 -12.72 -19.20
CA THR A 966 -39.13 -11.48 -19.98
C THR A 966 -40.48 -11.05 -20.56
N LEU A 967 -41.24 -11.98 -21.13
CA LEU A 967 -42.56 -11.71 -21.71
C LEU A 967 -43.62 -11.44 -20.62
N VAL A 968 -43.51 -12.13 -19.48
CA VAL A 968 -44.32 -11.87 -18.28
C VAL A 968 -44.04 -10.46 -17.74
N LEU A 969 -42.77 -10.06 -17.63
CA LEU A 969 -42.38 -8.71 -17.21
C LEU A 969 -42.86 -7.63 -18.18
N GLN A 970 -42.67 -7.82 -19.49
CA GLN A 970 -43.18 -6.90 -20.51
C GLN A 970 -44.72 -6.80 -20.45
N GLY A 971 -45.43 -7.91 -20.23
CA GLY A 971 -46.89 -7.93 -20.07
C GLY A 971 -47.38 -7.22 -18.80
N LEU A 972 -46.70 -7.44 -17.66
CA LEU A 972 -46.97 -6.73 -16.41
C LEU A 972 -46.74 -5.22 -16.58
N THR A 973 -45.58 -4.82 -17.11
CA THR A 973 -45.26 -3.42 -17.40
C THR A 973 -46.27 -2.79 -18.35
N LEU A 974 -46.69 -3.50 -19.40
CA LEU A 974 -47.73 -3.05 -20.34
C LEU A 974 -49.08 -2.77 -19.63
N MET A 975 -49.48 -3.59 -18.66
CA MET A 975 -50.67 -3.33 -17.85
C MET A 975 -50.47 -2.11 -16.92
N GLY A 976 -49.31 -2.00 -16.27
CA GLY A 976 -48.96 -0.86 -15.40
C GLY A 976 -48.98 0.49 -16.14
N VAL A 977 -48.30 0.56 -17.29
CA VAL A 977 -48.25 1.75 -18.15
C VAL A 977 -49.65 2.12 -18.65
N ARG A 978 -50.47 1.14 -19.07
CA ARG A 978 -51.86 1.38 -19.48
C ARG A 978 -52.73 1.91 -18.34
N GLN A 979 -52.58 1.39 -17.13
CA GLN A 979 -53.36 1.85 -15.97
C GLN A 979 -52.95 3.27 -15.55
N ASN A 980 -51.65 3.59 -15.55
CA ASN A 980 -51.18 4.95 -15.27
C ASN A 980 -51.63 5.96 -16.35
N LYS A 981 -51.71 5.53 -17.62
CA LYS A 981 -52.31 6.32 -18.70
C LYS A 981 -53.82 6.53 -18.48
N ALA A 982 -54.55 5.52 -18.00
CA ALA A 982 -55.95 5.65 -17.62
C ALA A 982 -56.17 6.55 -16.38
N HIS A 983 -55.23 6.55 -15.44
CA HIS A 983 -55.18 7.47 -14.30
C HIS A 983 -54.85 8.93 -14.68
N LYS A 984 -54.51 9.19 -15.95
CA LYS A 984 -54.05 10.48 -16.49
C LYS A 984 -52.71 10.98 -15.92
N SER A 985 -51.80 10.07 -15.60
CA SER A 985 -50.42 10.45 -15.30
C SER A 985 -49.75 11.06 -16.55
N ALA A 986 -48.96 12.11 -16.38
CA ALA A 986 -48.14 12.69 -17.45
C ALA A 986 -46.91 11.84 -17.75
N LYS A 987 -46.34 11.25 -16.68
CA LYS A 987 -45.12 10.42 -16.69
C LYS A 987 -45.40 9.10 -15.97
N THR A 988 -44.61 8.08 -16.22
CA THR A 988 -44.61 6.88 -15.37
C THR A 988 -43.20 6.36 -15.12
N VAL A 989 -42.89 6.08 -13.86
CA VAL A 989 -41.64 5.44 -13.44
C VAL A 989 -41.87 3.94 -13.29
N LEU A 990 -40.90 3.15 -13.75
CA LEU A 990 -40.79 1.71 -13.48
C LEU A 990 -39.57 1.49 -12.60
N SER A 991 -39.79 0.96 -11.40
CA SER A 991 -38.76 0.89 -10.35
C SER A 991 -38.27 -0.54 -10.12
N TRP A 992 -36.96 -0.68 -9.93
CA TRP A 992 -36.26 -1.90 -9.46
C TRP A 992 -36.14 -3.00 -10.51
N ILE A 993 -35.83 -2.60 -11.74
CA ILE A 993 -35.45 -3.54 -12.82
C ILE A 993 -34.01 -4.01 -12.61
N GLN A 994 -33.80 -5.32 -12.76
CA GLN A 994 -32.48 -5.96 -12.72
C GLN A 994 -31.90 -5.99 -14.15
N ASP A 995 -30.59 -5.86 -14.28
CA ASP A 995 -29.91 -5.64 -15.58
C ASP A 995 -30.25 -6.67 -16.66
N ASP A 996 -30.35 -7.94 -16.30
CA ASP A 996 -30.70 -9.04 -17.22
C ASP A 996 -32.06 -8.83 -17.93
N SER A 997 -32.92 -7.95 -17.40
CA SER A 997 -34.23 -7.59 -17.93
C SER A 997 -34.33 -6.17 -18.51
N TYR A 998 -33.28 -5.35 -18.37
CA TYR A 998 -33.34 -3.90 -18.62
C TYR A 998 -33.59 -3.54 -20.10
N GLU A 999 -32.83 -4.12 -21.04
CA GLU A 999 -32.95 -3.82 -22.48
C GLU A 999 -34.36 -4.14 -23.02
N ASN A 1000 -34.93 -5.25 -22.55
CA ASN A 1000 -36.26 -5.73 -22.94
C ASN A 1000 -37.38 -4.78 -22.54
N VAL A 1001 -37.17 -3.91 -21.54
CA VAL A 1001 -38.15 -2.91 -21.10
C VAL A 1001 -37.83 -1.51 -21.65
N MET A 1002 -36.56 -1.17 -21.88
CA MET A 1002 -36.21 -0.01 -22.72
C MET A 1002 -36.86 -0.05 -24.10
N ALA A 1003 -36.92 -1.23 -24.72
CA ALA A 1003 -37.64 -1.45 -25.98
C ALA A 1003 -39.15 -1.11 -25.92
N MET A 1004 -39.71 -0.91 -24.72
CA MET A 1004 -41.08 -0.40 -24.52
C MET A 1004 -41.15 1.14 -24.42
N GLY A 1005 -40.09 1.87 -24.76
CA GLY A 1005 -40.03 3.33 -24.72
C GLY A 1005 -39.65 3.92 -23.36
N PHE A 1006 -38.96 3.16 -22.53
CA PHE A 1006 -38.43 3.60 -21.23
C PHE A 1006 -36.98 4.09 -21.36
N GLU A 1007 -36.65 5.15 -20.64
CA GLU A 1007 -35.29 5.72 -20.49
C GLU A 1007 -34.72 5.40 -19.10
N ILE A 1008 -33.39 5.37 -18.91
CA ILE A 1008 -32.81 5.32 -17.56
C ILE A 1008 -33.18 6.60 -16.81
N LEU A 1009 -33.74 6.45 -15.61
CA LEU A 1009 -33.81 7.52 -14.63
C LEU A 1009 -32.58 7.45 -13.70
N GLN A 1010 -32.29 6.27 -13.13
CA GLN A 1010 -31.18 6.06 -12.17
C GLN A 1010 -30.70 4.60 -12.18
N ALA A 1011 -29.43 4.34 -11.86
CA ALA A 1011 -28.89 3.00 -11.66
C ALA A 1011 -28.06 2.89 -10.37
N TYR A 1012 -28.16 1.75 -9.68
CA TYR A 1012 -27.54 1.50 -8.37
C TYR A 1012 -26.96 0.09 -8.25
N GLU A 1013 -25.96 -0.09 -7.37
CA GLU A 1013 -25.41 -1.38 -6.95
C GLU A 1013 -25.84 -1.74 -5.52
N GLU A 1014 -26.78 -2.68 -5.37
CA GLU A 1014 -27.10 -3.32 -4.07
C GLU A 1014 -25.92 -4.22 -3.67
N LEU A 1015 -25.49 -4.13 -2.40
CA LEU A 1015 -24.45 -5.00 -1.83
C LEU A 1015 -25.02 -5.81 -0.67
N THR A 1016 -24.57 -7.06 -0.54
CA THR A 1016 -24.98 -7.96 0.54
C THR A 1016 -23.78 -8.68 1.14
N THR A 1017 -23.72 -8.80 2.47
CA THR A 1017 -22.59 -9.42 3.20
C THR A 1017 -23.09 -10.16 4.44
N THR A 1018 -22.33 -11.13 4.95
CA THR A 1018 -22.63 -11.78 6.23
C THR A 1018 -22.29 -10.87 7.42
N PRO A 1019 -22.98 -10.99 8.57
CA PRO A 1019 -22.58 -10.31 9.80
C PRO A 1019 -21.19 -10.71 10.31
N ASP A 1020 -20.75 -11.95 10.04
CA ASP A 1020 -19.47 -12.50 10.48
C ASP A 1020 -18.26 -11.71 9.96
N ASN A 1021 -18.39 -11.09 8.77
CA ASN A 1021 -17.37 -10.22 8.17
C ASN A 1021 -17.11 -8.92 8.97
N TRP A 1022 -17.84 -8.70 10.07
CA TRP A 1022 -17.83 -7.47 10.86
C TRP A 1022 -17.58 -7.71 12.36
N SER A 1023 -16.95 -8.83 12.73
CA SER A 1023 -16.55 -9.19 14.10
C SER A 1023 -15.96 -8.01 14.89
N ASP A 1024 -15.12 -7.22 14.25
CA ASP A 1024 -14.30 -6.13 14.81
C ASP A 1024 -15.10 -4.84 15.12
N LEU A 1025 -16.43 -4.89 15.02
CA LEU A 1025 -17.33 -3.79 15.39
C LEU A 1025 -18.02 -3.96 16.75
N ASN A 1026 -18.10 -5.19 17.28
CA ASN A 1026 -18.74 -5.51 18.56
C ASN A 1026 -17.91 -5.04 19.76
#